data_AF-A0A396QHA2-F1
#
_entry.id   AF-A0A396QHA2-F1
#
_cell.length_a   1.000
_cell.length_b   1.000
_cell.length_c   1.000
_cell.angle_alpha   90.00
_cell.angle_beta   90.00
_cell.angle_gamma   90.00
#
_symmetry.space_group_name_H-M   'P 1'
#
loop_
_entity.id
_entity.type
_entity.pdbx_description
1 polymer ?
#
loop_
_entity_poly.entity_id
_entity_poly.type
_entity_poly.pdbx_seq_one_letter_code
_entity_poly.pdbx_strand_id
1 'polypeptide(L)'
;MNPDDWVEKNTGYKIQTYVSFNADLGFEPLQLDTYEYTVPAEGVLPDQEQSQEQSKELQSIQSYELPTELSVAVSEDEKTVIIRTSEIEELADGSSLKFAVWSNQNGQDDLEWYQAVYEGGTYSARIMVSDLDNPGSYTIHCYAFSADGSGQYISGNSFIISAPSVGTVNAGNLDTENGVFDIEVQNLAAKSGISQVRVGVWCRDDQSDMFWYEAEENNGVYSAEVSAANHGFHSGIYQIHVYVKDGNGFLTYVGGTTKIVQIENSKLYISTSNQKEYKISIGELEDSASVTQVRFAVWSDINGQDDLQWYVAETKNGTYTQTFLVSDHKSIGRYTIHCYAKYGDGSLRFINGGSCLVGGPSLNGISVSVPDAVSGQFNILLEGLSSPAGIEKIEVGVWSESNQSNLIWYEVAGTNKTEYLIAANLANHKNKLGTYNVHVYVTDGNGIKTFAGGTSYVMQLSYDSLKVSSSNTDSNVVINLEGMRTLGIVESVRFAVWSKTGGQKDLIWYQAVREGMNYSTTVDISSYLAAGDFIVHAYGVDKAGIMYFIAGTTFSVNGVVTVGAAAGGGFPVNISNLDASIVFSTVRVDVWTSADKGDIVHYTAGLKSGNTYVADVRLSDFSYNLGKYYIAVYTQTSSGIQNLIAETDKSISIQTGAFAEIAASSNGLNYTAVLEGIDLLGIQREVRFGVWSDVNGQDDFQWYTAAENGKSYSVTIPIGNHSGAGVYNVHAYYALPNGELRFLNAVTFQVQTVPTGAIEFSNVNGKDGTFKIIGEIGQVGLEVAKVKVGVWCTEGTYWYDMQEQADGSYTAMADVKDHGYRFGVYNAHIYVENSEGAMQYAAGGSVTVTADNYIKTSNPSSNICDITIYGPNVNGQTPDTIRFPSWSSEGDQDDLIWYDGIKNSDGSYSVRIDRNAHRRSGGFITHIYMYIGSSAYMCGSVEYSLYRSGEFDDYAQEVMHKIIFAVETGGQIYGNARYDDFTQAYKNSEKETAITIGAGAWFATEAKRLLNLIRQENPAAFAALDTAGIAYDLDHANWTTYGGDGNGNPTILKGSAKAVCIQAIISSETGIAIQNRLVDEQMVKYVNEAAALGVIDLKAQMFCANIRHLGGYSAMSWVVECCQADGKALTMENLWTSMRDHTPNKDGNGVGADKYKSRHEKVMMWLNLYID
;
A
#
# COMPACT_ATOMS: atom_id res chain seq x y z
N MET A 1 -56.06 19.78 -16.94
CA MET A 1 -57.36 19.93 -16.25
C MET A 1 -57.50 18.78 -15.27
N ASN A 2 -57.99 19.09 -14.08
CA ASN A 2 -58.65 18.21 -13.10
C ASN A 2 -59.95 18.97 -12.71
N PRO A 3 -60.96 18.39 -12.03
CA PRO A 3 -61.16 16.99 -11.63
C PRO A 3 -62.34 16.37 -12.42
N ASP A 4 -62.96 15.22 -12.10
CA ASP A 4 -62.81 14.18 -11.05
C ASP A 4 -62.69 12.79 -11.75
N ASP A 5 -62.45 11.62 -11.14
CA ASP A 5 -62.30 11.14 -9.75
C ASP A 5 -60.99 10.32 -9.61
N TRP A 6 -60.41 10.29 -8.40
CA TRP A 6 -59.33 9.37 -7.99
C TRP A 6 -59.95 8.21 -7.19
N VAL A 7 -59.42 6.97 -7.19
CA VAL A 7 -58.23 6.55 -6.42
C VAL A 7 -57.68 5.19 -6.95
N GLU A 8 -56.35 5.10 -7.09
CA GLU A 8 -55.44 3.92 -7.07
C GLU A 8 -55.73 2.68 -7.97
N LYS A 9 -54.95 2.46 -9.05
CA LYS A 9 -53.70 1.63 -9.11
C LYS A 9 -53.95 0.13 -8.80
N ASN A 10 -54.08 -0.80 -9.75
CA ASN A 10 -53.11 -1.26 -10.79
C ASN A 10 -51.66 -1.34 -10.29
N THR A 11 -50.87 -2.42 -10.44
CA THR A 11 -50.97 -3.76 -11.09
C THR A 11 -49.81 -4.59 -10.48
N GLY A 12 -49.80 -5.91 -10.32
CA GLY A 12 -50.13 -6.93 -11.32
C GLY A 12 -48.90 -7.31 -12.15
N TYR A 13 -48.19 -8.39 -11.78
CA TYR A 13 -47.26 -9.09 -12.68
C TYR A 13 -47.59 -10.58 -12.73
N LYS A 14 -47.56 -11.14 -13.94
CA LYS A 14 -47.70 -12.57 -14.23
C LYS A 14 -46.32 -13.22 -14.26
N ILE A 15 -46.24 -14.50 -13.90
CA ILE A 15 -45.22 -15.40 -14.43
C ILE A 15 -45.92 -16.38 -15.36
N GLN A 16 -45.54 -16.37 -16.63
CA GLN A 16 -45.79 -17.46 -17.57
C GLN A 16 -44.50 -18.28 -17.66
N THR A 17 -44.59 -19.59 -17.46
CA THR A 17 -43.48 -20.50 -17.78
C THR A 17 -43.81 -21.18 -19.10
N TYR A 18 -43.02 -20.91 -20.14
CA TYR A 18 -42.94 -21.77 -21.31
C TYR A 18 -41.83 -22.80 -21.07
N VAL A 19 -42.13 -24.07 -21.29
CA VAL A 19 -41.09 -25.12 -21.44
C VAL A 19 -41.24 -25.69 -22.84
N SER A 20 -40.23 -25.46 -23.68
CA SER A 20 -40.10 -26.10 -24.99
C SER A 20 -39.24 -27.36 -24.85
N PHE A 21 -39.82 -28.53 -25.14
CA PHE A 21 -39.03 -29.71 -25.44
C PHE A 21 -38.72 -29.76 -26.94
N ASN A 22 -37.46 -30.01 -27.27
CA ASN A 22 -37.07 -30.56 -28.56
C ASN A 22 -36.03 -31.66 -28.30
N ALA A 23 -36.07 -32.74 -29.08
CA ALA A 23 -35.44 -34.01 -28.72
C ALA A 23 -33.95 -34.09 -29.11
N ASP A 24 -33.16 -34.87 -28.36
CA ASP A 24 -32.61 -36.14 -28.87
C ASP A 24 -31.77 -36.91 -27.83
N LEU A 25 -31.70 -38.24 -28.03
CA LEU A 25 -31.03 -39.30 -27.23
C LEU A 25 -31.87 -39.90 -26.08
N GLY A 26 -32.72 -40.87 -26.43
CA GLY A 26 -33.73 -41.44 -25.54
C GLY A 26 -33.47 -42.85 -25.00
N PHE A 27 -34.33 -43.23 -24.05
CA PHE A 27 -34.63 -44.59 -23.62
C PHE A 27 -36.14 -44.69 -23.32
N GLU A 28 -36.73 -45.88 -23.39
CA GLU A 28 -38.19 -46.09 -23.35
C GLU A 28 -38.79 -45.95 -21.93
N PRO A 29 -40.04 -45.44 -21.79
CA PRO A 29 -40.75 -45.42 -20.51
C PRO A 29 -41.46 -46.76 -20.22
N LEU A 30 -41.21 -47.32 -19.03
CA LEU A 30 -41.97 -48.45 -18.47
C LEU A 30 -43.33 -47.99 -17.93
N GLN A 31 -44.36 -48.86 -18.04
CA GLN A 31 -45.72 -48.58 -17.57
C GLN A 31 -45.83 -48.61 -16.04
N LEU A 32 -46.74 -47.80 -15.51
CA LEU A 32 -47.27 -47.85 -14.14
C LEU A 32 -48.79 -47.73 -14.20
N ASP A 33 -49.50 -48.68 -13.60
CA ASP A 33 -50.97 -48.76 -13.63
C ASP A 33 -51.62 -47.69 -12.74
N THR A 34 -52.70 -47.08 -13.26
CA THR A 34 -53.55 -46.14 -12.53
C THR A 34 -54.69 -46.85 -11.79
N TYR A 35 -54.91 -46.49 -10.53
CA TYR A 35 -56.20 -46.65 -9.86
C TYR A 35 -56.76 -45.29 -9.46
N GLU A 36 -57.95 -44.96 -9.97
CA GLU A 36 -58.70 -43.76 -9.58
C GLU A 36 -59.47 -44.01 -8.27
N TYR A 37 -59.66 -42.94 -7.47
CA TYR A 37 -60.79 -42.87 -6.55
C TYR A 37 -61.40 -41.48 -6.55
N THR A 38 -62.73 -41.42 -6.73
CA THR A 38 -63.48 -40.19 -7.03
C THR A 38 -64.22 -39.69 -5.79
N VAL A 39 -64.19 -38.37 -5.56
CA VAL A 39 -65.00 -37.71 -4.53
C VAL A 39 -66.37 -37.32 -5.09
N PRO A 40 -67.48 -37.58 -4.38
CA PRO A 40 -68.77 -36.93 -4.62
C PRO A 40 -69.20 -36.02 -3.45
N ALA A 41 -70.03 -35.02 -3.76
CA ALA A 41 -70.55 -34.03 -2.80
C ALA A 41 -72.07 -34.13 -2.62
N GLU A 42 -72.53 -33.66 -1.45
CA GLU A 42 -73.91 -33.31 -1.03
C GLU A 42 -75.05 -34.35 -1.03
N GLY A 43 -75.81 -34.41 0.08
CA GLY A 43 -77.28 -34.50 0.01
C GLY A 43 -78.06 -35.49 0.90
N VAL A 44 -78.55 -35.01 2.06
CA VAL A 44 -79.87 -35.33 2.70
C VAL A 44 -80.15 -36.75 3.30
N LEU A 45 -80.78 -36.77 4.49
CA LEU A 45 -81.29 -37.93 5.29
C LEU A 45 -82.53 -38.62 4.66
N PRO A 46 -82.81 -39.94 4.88
CA PRO A 46 -83.63 -40.36 6.04
C PRO A 46 -83.49 -41.83 6.60
N ASP A 47 -84.07 -42.02 7.80
CA ASP A 47 -84.78 -43.18 8.40
C ASP A 47 -84.19 -44.61 8.60
N GLN A 48 -83.93 -44.90 9.89
CA GLN A 48 -84.56 -45.89 10.81
C GLN A 48 -84.48 -47.45 10.65
N GLU A 49 -84.39 -48.07 11.85
CA GLU A 49 -84.64 -49.48 12.24
C GLU A 49 -83.65 -50.57 11.75
N GLN A 50 -83.27 -51.61 12.53
CA GLN A 50 -83.77 -52.09 13.84
C GLN A 50 -82.73 -52.99 14.55
N SER A 51 -82.60 -52.89 15.88
CA SER A 51 -82.39 -54.06 16.76
C SER A 51 -82.58 -53.70 18.25
N GLN A 52 -83.49 -54.44 18.92
CA GLN A 52 -83.77 -54.43 20.37
C GLN A 52 -82.80 -55.44 21.08
N GLU A 53 -82.70 -55.62 22.40
CA GLU A 53 -83.40 -55.12 23.60
C GLU A 53 -82.53 -55.34 24.87
N GLN A 54 -83.05 -55.01 26.07
CA GLN A 54 -82.45 -55.06 27.42
C GLN A 54 -81.55 -53.87 27.80
N SER A 55 -81.75 -53.17 28.92
CA SER A 55 -82.79 -53.27 29.96
C SER A 55 -83.01 -51.93 30.71
N LYS A 56 -84.24 -51.69 31.19
CA LYS A 56 -84.57 -50.53 32.06
C LYS A 56 -84.32 -50.84 33.54
N GLU A 57 -83.54 -49.98 34.20
CA GLU A 57 -83.58 -49.50 35.60
C GLU A 57 -82.26 -48.71 35.80
N LEU A 58 -82.16 -47.55 36.46
CA LEU A 58 -83.05 -46.85 37.40
C LEU A 58 -83.27 -45.38 37.02
N GLN A 59 -84.34 -44.78 37.56
CA GLN A 59 -84.44 -43.32 37.76
C GLN A 59 -83.74 -42.90 39.06
N SER A 60 -83.43 -41.60 39.16
CA SER A 60 -83.03 -40.83 40.35
C SER A 60 -81.54 -40.80 40.74
N ILE A 61 -80.76 -39.98 40.03
CA ILE A 61 -79.82 -39.03 40.65
C ILE A 61 -80.18 -37.64 40.11
N GLN A 62 -79.95 -36.59 40.90
CA GLN A 62 -80.38 -35.22 40.59
C GLN A 62 -79.75 -34.69 39.30
N SER A 63 -80.51 -33.89 38.56
CA SER A 63 -79.99 -33.04 37.49
C SER A 63 -79.06 -31.98 38.07
N TYR A 64 -77.76 -32.21 37.98
CA TYR A 64 -76.82 -31.10 37.91
C TYR A 64 -77.00 -30.40 36.57
N GLU A 65 -77.09 -29.08 36.57
CA GLU A 65 -76.94 -28.30 35.33
C GLU A 65 -75.55 -28.60 34.78
N LEU A 66 -75.49 -29.11 33.54
CA LEU A 66 -74.22 -29.45 32.92
C LEU A 66 -73.44 -28.15 32.64
N PRO A 67 -72.13 -28.12 32.86
CA PRO A 67 -71.32 -26.91 32.70
C PRO A 67 -71.45 -26.40 31.27
N THR A 68 -71.86 -25.13 31.13
CA THR A 68 -72.27 -24.59 29.82
C THR A 68 -71.13 -24.54 28.81
N GLU A 69 -69.87 -24.42 29.27
CA GLU A 69 -68.67 -24.48 28.41
C GLU A 69 -67.52 -25.27 29.08
N LEU A 70 -66.88 -26.17 28.33
CA LEU A 70 -65.57 -26.73 28.65
C LEU A 70 -64.51 -25.80 28.06
N SER A 71 -63.77 -25.09 28.91
CA SER A 71 -62.74 -24.14 28.45
C SER A 71 -61.35 -24.77 28.42
N VAL A 72 -60.57 -24.43 27.40
CA VAL A 72 -59.16 -24.80 27.27
C VAL A 72 -58.33 -23.54 27.04
N ALA A 73 -57.22 -23.43 27.76
CA ALA A 73 -56.26 -22.35 27.60
C ALA A 73 -54.86 -22.93 27.42
N VAL A 74 -54.28 -22.71 26.24
CA VAL A 74 -52.86 -22.98 25.95
C VAL A 74 -52.07 -21.74 26.39
N SER A 75 -50.92 -21.92 27.04
CA SER A 75 -50.03 -20.80 27.38
C SER A 75 -49.40 -20.16 26.13
N GLU A 76 -49.00 -18.88 26.20
CA GLU A 76 -48.44 -18.16 25.03
C GLU A 76 -47.15 -18.80 24.49
N ASP A 77 -46.41 -19.48 25.35
CA ASP A 77 -45.21 -20.27 25.04
C ASP A 77 -45.52 -21.73 24.63
N GLU A 78 -46.80 -22.12 24.58
CA GLU A 78 -47.26 -23.48 24.27
C GLU A 78 -46.54 -24.59 25.07
N LYS A 79 -46.13 -24.31 26.32
CA LYS A 79 -45.55 -25.31 27.25
C LYS A 79 -46.57 -25.97 28.16
N THR A 80 -47.73 -25.35 28.32
CA THR A 80 -48.79 -25.86 29.19
C THR A 80 -50.16 -25.68 28.58
N VAL A 81 -51.04 -26.65 28.83
CA VAL A 81 -52.46 -26.55 28.55
C VAL A 81 -53.21 -26.67 29.87
N ILE A 82 -54.12 -25.74 30.14
CA ILE A 82 -55.00 -25.81 31.30
C ILE A 82 -56.43 -25.98 30.81
N ILE A 83 -57.02 -27.12 31.15
CA ILE A 83 -58.42 -27.45 30.88
C ILE A 83 -59.23 -27.10 32.12
N ARG A 84 -60.35 -26.40 31.97
CA ARG A 84 -61.23 -26.01 33.07
C ARG A 84 -62.70 -26.19 32.73
N THR A 85 -63.45 -26.64 33.72
CA THR A 85 -64.92 -26.63 33.70
C THR A 85 -65.44 -26.07 35.02
N SER A 86 -66.34 -25.11 34.93
CA SER A 86 -66.88 -24.31 36.04
C SER A 86 -68.37 -24.54 36.22
N GLU A 87 -68.94 -24.03 37.31
CA GLU A 87 -70.39 -24.17 37.63
C GLU A 87 -70.82 -25.60 37.99
N ILE A 88 -69.86 -26.46 38.34
CA ILE A 88 -70.11 -27.79 38.91
C ILE A 88 -69.89 -27.72 40.44
N GLU A 89 -70.86 -28.21 41.23
CA GLU A 89 -70.65 -28.41 42.68
C GLU A 89 -69.60 -29.51 42.94
N GLU A 90 -69.08 -29.55 44.17
CA GLU A 90 -68.11 -30.58 44.58
C GLU A 90 -68.75 -31.97 44.49
N LEU A 91 -68.20 -32.83 43.63
CA LEU A 91 -68.65 -34.20 43.43
C LEU A 91 -68.57 -35.00 44.74
N ALA A 92 -69.56 -35.86 44.98
CA ALA A 92 -69.65 -36.67 46.18
C ALA A 92 -68.43 -37.60 46.36
N ASP A 93 -68.03 -37.82 47.61
CA ASP A 93 -66.84 -38.61 47.99
C ASP A 93 -66.76 -39.97 47.25
N GLY A 94 -65.58 -40.27 46.70
CA GLY A 94 -65.34 -41.39 45.79
C GLY A 94 -65.63 -41.15 44.30
N SER A 95 -66.33 -40.07 43.92
CA SER A 95 -66.56 -39.69 42.53
C SER A 95 -65.43 -38.80 41.99
N SER A 96 -65.23 -38.75 40.66
CA SER A 96 -64.12 -38.00 40.05
C SER A 96 -64.45 -37.45 38.67
N LEU A 97 -63.81 -36.35 38.28
CA LEU A 97 -63.89 -35.80 36.92
C LEU A 97 -62.54 -35.99 36.21
N LYS A 98 -62.55 -36.44 34.96
CA LYS A 98 -61.33 -36.67 34.17
C LYS A 98 -61.47 -36.14 32.75
N PHE A 99 -60.34 -35.72 32.18
CA PHE A 99 -60.24 -35.35 30.77
C PHE A 99 -59.48 -36.44 30.02
N ALA A 100 -60.09 -37.03 29.00
CA ALA A 100 -59.41 -37.84 28.00
C ALA A 100 -58.85 -36.91 26.93
N VAL A 101 -57.56 -37.04 26.60
CA VAL A 101 -56.87 -36.21 25.60
C VAL A 101 -56.06 -37.09 24.67
N TRP A 102 -56.18 -36.88 23.37
CA TRP A 102 -55.49 -37.66 22.33
C TRP A 102 -55.23 -36.80 21.08
N SER A 103 -54.26 -37.20 20.25
CA SER A 103 -53.94 -36.47 19.02
C SER A 103 -54.89 -36.82 17.89
N ASN A 104 -55.22 -35.84 17.05
CA ASN A 104 -56.04 -36.08 15.86
C ASN A 104 -55.26 -36.83 14.76
N GLN A 105 -53.95 -37.00 14.91
CA GLN A 105 -53.10 -37.76 13.98
C GLN A 105 -53.18 -39.27 14.24
N ASN A 106 -53.16 -39.67 15.51
CA ASN A 106 -53.19 -41.09 15.91
C ASN A 106 -54.61 -41.56 16.30
N GLY A 107 -55.59 -40.66 16.41
CA GLY A 107 -56.91 -41.00 16.94
C GLY A 107 -56.80 -41.32 18.44
N GLN A 108 -57.61 -42.26 18.95
CA GLN A 108 -57.57 -42.60 20.38
C GLN A 108 -56.43 -43.56 20.77
N ASP A 109 -55.51 -43.85 19.84
CA ASP A 109 -54.38 -44.78 20.09
C ASP A 109 -53.31 -44.18 21.03
N ASP A 110 -53.23 -42.84 21.12
CA ASP A 110 -52.37 -42.09 22.06
C ASP A 110 -53.17 -41.39 23.18
N LEU A 111 -54.34 -41.94 23.55
CA LEU A 111 -55.24 -41.35 24.54
C LEU A 111 -54.71 -41.46 25.97
N GLU A 112 -54.51 -40.30 26.60
CA GLU A 112 -54.19 -40.17 28.02
C GLU A 112 -55.36 -39.60 28.86
N TRP A 113 -55.39 -39.98 30.14
CA TRP A 113 -56.42 -39.57 31.10
C TRP A 113 -55.86 -38.66 32.20
N TYR A 114 -56.28 -37.40 32.18
CA TYR A 114 -55.88 -36.40 33.16
C TYR A 114 -56.95 -36.24 34.25
N GLN A 115 -56.58 -36.51 35.50
CA GLN A 115 -57.44 -36.34 36.66
C GLN A 115 -57.65 -34.85 36.96
N ALA A 116 -58.89 -34.39 37.01
CA ALA A 116 -59.20 -33.02 37.37
C ALA A 116 -59.14 -32.83 38.91
N VAL A 117 -58.65 -31.65 39.32
CA VAL A 117 -58.59 -31.17 40.70
C VAL A 117 -59.68 -30.12 40.90
N TYR A 118 -60.40 -30.21 42.02
CA TYR A 118 -61.44 -29.24 42.39
C TYR A 118 -60.88 -28.14 43.28
N GLU A 119 -61.04 -26.87 42.88
CA GLU A 119 -60.78 -25.71 43.73
C GLU A 119 -61.88 -24.66 43.51
N GLY A 120 -62.61 -24.30 44.57
CA GLY A 120 -63.47 -23.10 44.58
C GLY A 120 -64.59 -23.05 43.54
N GLY A 121 -65.21 -24.19 43.18
CA GLY A 121 -66.28 -24.25 42.16
C GLY A 121 -65.79 -24.45 40.72
N THR A 122 -64.51 -24.79 40.53
CA THR A 122 -63.92 -25.14 39.24
C THR A 122 -63.17 -26.47 39.33
N TYR A 123 -63.41 -27.36 38.36
CA TYR A 123 -62.55 -28.51 38.11
C TYR A 123 -61.51 -28.14 37.04
N SER A 124 -60.24 -28.44 37.29
CA SER A 124 -59.16 -28.15 36.33
C SER A 124 -58.08 -29.22 36.28
N ALA A 125 -57.42 -29.33 35.12
CA ALA A 125 -56.20 -30.11 34.96
C ALA A 125 -55.16 -29.28 34.21
N ARG A 126 -53.89 -29.46 34.58
CA ARG A 126 -52.73 -28.91 33.88
C ARG A 126 -52.00 -30.05 33.18
N ILE A 127 -51.82 -29.89 31.88
CA ILE A 127 -51.04 -30.78 31.01
C ILE A 127 -49.74 -30.05 30.69
N MET A 128 -48.61 -30.75 30.79
CA MET A 128 -47.34 -30.27 30.25
C MET A 128 -47.26 -30.71 28.79
N VAL A 129 -46.95 -29.80 27.87
CA VAL A 129 -46.96 -30.13 26.44
C VAL A 129 -45.84 -31.11 26.08
N SER A 130 -44.78 -31.19 26.88
CA SER A 130 -43.73 -32.23 26.83
C SER A 130 -44.22 -33.66 27.06
N ASP A 131 -45.42 -33.84 27.63
CA ASP A 131 -45.99 -35.15 27.96
C ASP A 131 -46.92 -35.66 26.84
N LEU A 132 -47.18 -34.83 25.83
CA LEU A 132 -47.89 -35.20 24.60
C LEU A 132 -46.92 -35.83 23.59
N ASP A 133 -47.45 -36.54 22.59
CA ASP A 133 -46.63 -37.27 21.61
C ASP A 133 -45.95 -36.37 20.54
N ASN A 134 -46.65 -35.37 19.98
CA ASN A 134 -46.17 -34.54 18.87
C ASN A 134 -46.88 -33.16 18.83
N PRO A 135 -46.32 -32.13 18.15
CA PRO A 135 -47.08 -30.91 17.87
C PRO A 135 -48.21 -31.21 16.86
N GLY A 136 -49.39 -30.64 17.06
CA GLY A 136 -50.56 -30.92 16.24
C GLY A 136 -51.88 -30.52 16.90
N SER A 137 -53.00 -31.01 16.34
CA SER A 137 -54.33 -30.80 16.91
C SER A 137 -54.72 -31.96 17.83
N TYR A 138 -55.26 -31.62 18.99
CA TYR A 138 -55.66 -32.55 20.04
C TYR A 138 -57.15 -32.42 20.36
N THR A 139 -57.82 -33.55 20.62
CA THR A 139 -59.21 -33.59 21.09
C THR A 139 -59.24 -33.84 22.59
N ILE A 140 -60.14 -33.14 23.31
CA ILE A 140 -60.39 -33.29 24.74
C ILE A 140 -61.85 -33.72 24.92
N HIS A 141 -62.09 -34.82 25.65
CA HIS A 141 -63.41 -35.15 26.19
C HIS A 141 -63.41 -35.13 27.73
N CYS A 142 -64.41 -34.47 28.32
CA CYS A 142 -64.66 -34.44 29.75
C CYS A 142 -65.64 -35.56 30.16
N TYR A 143 -65.28 -36.32 31.19
CA TYR A 143 -66.10 -37.38 31.77
C TYR A 143 -66.21 -37.24 33.28
N ALA A 144 -67.43 -37.36 33.82
CA ALA A 144 -67.67 -37.54 35.24
C ALA A 144 -67.84 -39.02 35.56
N PHE A 145 -67.16 -39.50 36.60
CA PHE A 145 -67.18 -40.89 37.07
C PHE A 145 -67.79 -40.95 38.46
N SER A 146 -68.82 -41.77 38.62
CA SER A 146 -69.42 -42.11 39.91
C SER A 146 -68.48 -42.99 40.75
N ALA A 147 -68.73 -43.10 42.05
CA ALA A 147 -67.95 -43.93 42.98
C ALA A 147 -67.95 -45.45 42.67
N ASP A 148 -68.83 -45.93 41.78
CA ASP A 148 -68.82 -47.32 41.26
C ASP A 148 -67.97 -47.51 39.99
N GLY A 149 -67.36 -46.44 39.48
CA GLY A 149 -66.57 -46.43 38.25
C GLY A 149 -67.37 -46.20 36.96
N SER A 150 -68.69 -46.01 37.03
CA SER A 150 -69.50 -45.65 35.85
C SER A 150 -69.19 -44.23 35.37
N GLY A 151 -68.80 -44.09 34.10
CA GLY A 151 -68.41 -42.82 33.48
C GLY A 151 -69.47 -42.27 32.52
N GLN A 152 -69.82 -41.00 32.67
CA GLN A 152 -70.71 -40.26 31.76
C GLN A 152 -69.93 -39.16 31.03
N TYR A 153 -70.08 -39.10 29.70
CA TYR A 153 -69.58 -37.98 28.89
C TYR A 153 -70.34 -36.70 29.21
N ILE A 154 -69.60 -35.62 29.45
CA ILE A 154 -70.14 -34.31 29.85
C ILE A 154 -70.09 -33.34 28.67
N SER A 155 -68.90 -33.16 28.08
CA SER A 155 -68.62 -32.16 27.05
C SER A 155 -67.25 -32.43 26.41
N GLY A 156 -66.95 -31.74 25.30
CA GLY A 156 -65.70 -31.89 24.57
C GLY A 156 -65.23 -30.57 23.96
N ASN A 157 -63.93 -30.47 23.72
CA ASN A 157 -63.29 -29.31 23.09
C ASN A 157 -61.99 -29.79 22.39
N SER A 158 -61.22 -28.90 21.77
CA SER A 158 -59.95 -29.21 21.14
C SER A 158 -58.94 -28.07 21.32
N PHE A 159 -57.66 -28.38 21.13
CA PHE A 159 -56.59 -27.39 21.07
C PHE A 159 -55.59 -27.74 19.97
N ILE A 160 -54.66 -26.81 19.70
CA ILE A 160 -53.58 -26.97 18.73
C ILE A 160 -52.28 -26.56 19.43
N ILE A 161 -51.25 -27.36 19.24
CA ILE A 161 -49.84 -27.02 19.51
C ILE A 161 -49.17 -26.78 18.18
N SER A 162 -48.50 -25.64 18.03
CA SER A 162 -47.87 -25.19 16.79
C SER A 162 -46.59 -25.97 16.51
N ALA A 163 -46.48 -26.58 15.33
CA ALA A 163 -45.23 -27.17 14.88
C ALA A 163 -44.17 -26.08 14.59
N PRO A 164 -42.87 -26.36 14.81
CA PRO A 164 -41.80 -25.48 14.33
C PRO A 164 -41.85 -25.27 12.82
N SER A 165 -41.38 -24.11 12.35
CA SER A 165 -41.29 -23.77 10.92
C SER A 165 -39.92 -23.19 10.55
N VAL A 166 -39.62 -23.21 9.25
CA VAL A 166 -38.42 -22.64 8.62
C VAL A 166 -38.80 -21.76 7.44
N GLY A 167 -38.05 -20.69 7.19
CA GLY A 167 -38.22 -19.89 5.97
C GLY A 167 -37.35 -20.38 4.82
N THR A 168 -36.05 -20.57 5.05
CA THR A 168 -35.08 -20.94 4.02
C THR A 168 -34.01 -21.91 4.52
N VAL A 169 -33.66 -22.89 3.68
CA VAL A 169 -32.53 -23.82 3.86
C VAL A 169 -31.65 -23.70 2.62
N ASN A 170 -30.44 -23.17 2.78
CA ASN A 170 -29.48 -22.95 1.71
C ASN A 170 -28.30 -23.89 1.87
N ALA A 171 -27.81 -24.45 0.75
CA ALA A 171 -26.53 -25.15 0.70
C ALA A 171 -25.51 -24.28 -0.03
N GLY A 172 -24.43 -23.93 0.66
CA GLY A 172 -23.34 -23.10 0.17
C GLY A 172 -22.56 -23.76 -0.97
N ASN A 173 -21.49 -23.10 -1.42
CA ASN A 173 -20.60 -23.69 -2.41
C ASN A 173 -19.71 -24.76 -1.79
N LEU A 174 -19.34 -25.76 -2.61
CA LEU A 174 -18.34 -26.74 -2.21
C LEU A 174 -16.97 -26.05 -2.23
N ASP A 175 -16.33 -26.01 -1.07
CA ASP A 175 -14.89 -25.82 -0.99
C ASP A 175 -14.24 -27.09 -1.57
N THR A 176 -13.73 -26.98 -2.80
CA THR A 176 -13.10 -28.10 -3.50
C THR A 176 -11.70 -28.44 -2.98
N GLU A 177 -11.13 -27.63 -2.10
CA GLU A 177 -9.83 -27.86 -1.46
C GLU A 177 -9.97 -28.62 -0.14
N ASN A 178 -10.98 -28.27 0.66
CA ASN A 178 -11.27 -28.91 1.94
C ASN A 178 -12.33 -30.03 1.84
N GLY A 179 -13.11 -30.07 0.76
CA GLY A 179 -14.17 -31.07 0.56
C GLY A 179 -15.36 -30.86 1.51
N VAL A 180 -15.66 -29.59 1.81
CA VAL A 180 -16.72 -29.17 2.75
C VAL A 180 -17.67 -28.17 2.11
N PHE A 181 -18.90 -28.08 2.60
CA PHE A 181 -19.86 -27.04 2.21
C PHE A 181 -20.81 -26.71 3.36
N ASP A 182 -21.17 -25.45 3.52
CA ASP A 182 -22.05 -25.01 4.60
C ASP A 182 -23.53 -25.24 4.27
N ILE A 183 -24.31 -25.55 5.29
CA ILE A 183 -25.77 -25.45 5.30
C ILE A 183 -26.17 -24.29 6.19
N GLU A 184 -26.90 -23.32 5.63
CA GLU A 184 -27.52 -22.24 6.38
C GLU A 184 -29.03 -22.45 6.49
N VAL A 185 -29.55 -22.33 7.70
CA VAL A 185 -30.97 -22.43 8.02
C VAL A 185 -31.41 -21.11 8.65
N GLN A 186 -32.40 -20.44 8.05
CA GLN A 186 -32.81 -19.09 8.46
C GLN A 186 -34.33 -19.00 8.64
N ASN A 187 -34.74 -18.01 9.44
CA ASN A 187 -36.15 -17.74 9.79
C ASN A 187 -36.83 -18.94 10.45
N LEU A 188 -36.14 -19.60 11.38
CA LEU A 188 -36.74 -20.63 12.23
C LEU A 188 -37.66 -20.02 13.28
N ALA A 189 -38.81 -20.64 13.52
CA ALA A 189 -39.75 -20.23 14.55
C ALA A 189 -40.38 -21.43 15.27
N ALA A 190 -40.44 -21.38 16.60
CA ALA A 190 -41.14 -22.34 17.45
C ALA A 190 -41.68 -21.61 18.69
N LYS A 191 -42.93 -21.87 19.07
CA LYS A 191 -43.63 -21.15 20.16
C LYS A 191 -43.04 -21.43 21.55
N SER A 192 -42.61 -22.67 21.77
CA SER A 192 -41.91 -23.12 22.98
C SER A 192 -40.44 -22.71 23.06
N GLY A 193 -39.92 -22.08 21.99
CA GLY A 193 -38.50 -21.84 21.75
C GLY A 193 -37.86 -22.98 20.95
N ILE A 194 -36.61 -22.78 20.55
CA ILE A 194 -35.79 -23.79 19.85
C ILE A 194 -34.75 -24.29 20.87
N SER A 195 -34.59 -25.61 20.99
CA SER A 195 -33.59 -26.24 21.86
C SER A 195 -32.42 -26.87 21.09
N GLN A 196 -32.62 -27.25 19.83
CA GLN A 196 -31.57 -27.79 18.95
C GLN A 196 -31.99 -27.71 17.48
N VAL A 197 -31.04 -27.60 16.56
CA VAL A 197 -31.27 -27.77 15.11
C VAL A 197 -30.30 -28.83 14.58
N ARG A 198 -30.81 -29.77 13.80
CA ARG A 198 -30.04 -30.86 13.19
C ARG A 198 -30.24 -30.91 11.68
N VAL A 199 -29.18 -31.26 10.98
CA VAL A 199 -29.17 -31.43 9.53
C VAL A 199 -28.75 -32.86 9.21
N GLY A 200 -29.67 -33.65 8.66
CA GLY A 200 -29.38 -34.99 8.14
C GLY A 200 -28.98 -34.88 6.66
N VAL A 201 -27.83 -35.45 6.30
CA VAL A 201 -27.31 -35.43 4.94
C VAL A 201 -26.95 -36.84 4.47
N TRP A 202 -27.21 -37.17 3.21
CA TRP A 202 -26.79 -38.42 2.56
C TRP A 202 -26.71 -38.22 1.04
N CYS A 203 -25.93 -39.05 0.33
CA CYS A 203 -25.81 -39.02 -1.13
C CYS A 203 -26.17 -40.34 -1.82
N ARG A 204 -26.37 -41.44 -1.07
CA ARG A 204 -26.78 -42.74 -1.63
C ARG A 204 -28.28 -42.97 -1.51
N ASP A 205 -28.86 -43.62 -2.52
CA ASP A 205 -30.30 -43.93 -2.59
C ASP A 205 -30.81 -44.77 -1.41
N ASP A 206 -29.94 -45.60 -0.81
CA ASP A 206 -30.25 -46.46 0.34
C ASP A 206 -30.01 -45.79 1.71
N GLN A 207 -29.59 -44.51 1.73
CA GLN A 207 -29.21 -43.73 2.91
C GLN A 207 -28.07 -44.36 3.76
N SER A 208 -27.30 -45.31 3.19
CA SER A 208 -26.23 -46.01 3.93
C SER A 208 -25.07 -45.12 4.37
N ASP A 209 -24.93 -43.93 3.77
CA ASP A 209 -23.94 -42.91 4.11
C ASP A 209 -24.49 -41.76 4.96
N MET A 210 -25.73 -41.87 5.49
CA MET A 210 -26.37 -40.76 6.21
C MET A 210 -25.57 -40.32 7.44
N PHE A 211 -25.29 -39.02 7.51
CA PHE A 211 -24.62 -38.36 8.62
C PHE A 211 -25.49 -37.22 9.18
N TRP A 212 -25.47 -37.06 10.50
CA TRP A 212 -26.20 -36.01 11.20
C TRP A 212 -25.25 -34.95 11.71
N TYR A 213 -25.45 -33.73 11.25
CA TYR A 213 -24.76 -32.53 11.71
C TYR A 213 -25.66 -31.78 12.69
N GLU A 214 -25.05 -31.17 13.71
CA GLU A 214 -25.73 -30.25 14.63
C GLU A 214 -25.41 -28.82 14.17
N ALA A 215 -26.41 -27.96 14.04
CA ALA A 215 -26.24 -26.62 13.52
C ALA A 215 -26.06 -25.60 14.67
N GLU A 216 -24.99 -24.82 14.59
CA GLU A 216 -24.68 -23.77 15.57
C GLU A 216 -25.45 -22.50 15.25
N GLU A 217 -25.99 -21.82 16.28
CA GLU A 217 -26.69 -20.55 16.11
C GLU A 217 -25.72 -19.37 16.15
N ASN A 218 -25.79 -18.50 15.14
CA ASN A 218 -25.16 -17.18 15.15
C ASN A 218 -26.16 -16.12 14.65
N ASN A 219 -26.58 -15.23 15.55
CA ASN A 219 -27.52 -14.12 15.26
C ASN A 219 -28.83 -14.58 14.55
N GLY A 220 -29.42 -15.70 14.97
CA GLY A 220 -30.66 -16.24 14.37
C GLY A 220 -30.48 -16.99 13.04
N VAL A 221 -29.25 -17.14 12.53
CA VAL A 221 -28.91 -18.09 11.46
C VAL A 221 -28.32 -19.34 12.11
N TYR A 222 -28.78 -20.52 11.71
CA TYR A 222 -28.23 -21.80 12.15
C TYR A 222 -27.37 -22.39 11.04
N SER A 223 -26.08 -22.64 11.31
CA SER A 223 -25.10 -23.08 10.32
C SER A 223 -24.48 -24.43 10.66
N ALA A 224 -24.29 -25.30 9.67
CA ALA A 224 -23.58 -26.58 9.81
C ALA A 224 -22.65 -26.85 8.61
N GLU A 225 -21.35 -27.07 8.87
CA GLU A 225 -20.38 -27.48 7.84
C GLU A 225 -20.53 -28.98 7.54
N VAL A 226 -20.81 -29.32 6.28
CA VAL A 226 -20.96 -30.70 5.79
C VAL A 226 -19.68 -31.14 5.10
N SER A 227 -19.03 -32.17 5.64
CA SER A 227 -17.80 -32.74 5.07
C SER A 227 -18.09 -33.96 4.19
N ALA A 228 -17.70 -33.89 2.92
CA ALA A 228 -17.82 -35.00 1.97
C ALA A 228 -17.06 -36.26 2.42
N ALA A 229 -16.03 -36.11 3.28
CA ALA A 229 -15.29 -37.22 3.87
C ALA A 229 -16.19 -38.18 4.67
N ASN A 230 -17.23 -37.67 5.35
CA ASN A 230 -18.21 -38.47 6.09
C ASN A 230 -19.08 -39.33 5.14
N HIS A 231 -19.25 -38.85 3.91
CA HIS A 231 -20.05 -39.45 2.84
C HIS A 231 -19.19 -40.27 1.86
N GLY A 232 -17.97 -40.69 2.25
CA GLY A 232 -17.09 -41.51 1.39
C GLY A 232 -16.45 -40.76 0.22
N PHE A 233 -16.55 -39.42 0.19
CA PHE A 233 -16.17 -38.57 -0.94
C PHE A 233 -16.89 -38.89 -2.27
N HIS A 234 -18.09 -39.49 -2.25
CA HIS A 234 -18.82 -39.76 -3.49
C HIS A 234 -19.24 -38.46 -4.19
N SER A 235 -18.98 -38.37 -5.49
CA SER A 235 -19.59 -37.35 -6.35
C SER A 235 -21.08 -37.65 -6.60
N GLY A 236 -21.98 -36.67 -6.48
CA GLY A 236 -23.42 -36.88 -6.69
C GLY A 236 -24.33 -35.80 -6.12
N ILE A 237 -25.62 -36.14 -5.96
CA ILE A 237 -26.64 -35.28 -5.34
C ILE A 237 -26.72 -35.63 -3.85
N TYR A 238 -26.37 -34.68 -3.00
CA TYR A 238 -26.50 -34.75 -1.55
C TYR A 238 -27.89 -34.23 -1.18
N GLN A 239 -28.68 -35.08 -0.53
CA GLN A 239 -29.98 -34.78 0.06
C GLN A 239 -29.75 -34.16 1.44
N ILE A 240 -30.43 -33.06 1.76
CA ILE A 240 -30.20 -32.29 2.99
C ILE A 240 -31.54 -32.02 3.66
N HIS A 241 -31.79 -32.61 4.82
CA HIS A 241 -33.03 -32.46 5.59
C HIS A 241 -32.78 -31.79 6.94
N VAL A 242 -33.61 -30.82 7.32
CA VAL A 242 -33.49 -30.04 8.55
C VAL A 242 -34.59 -30.41 9.54
N TYR A 243 -34.16 -30.66 10.78
CA TYR A 243 -35.02 -31.02 11.90
C TYR A 243 -34.79 -30.04 13.07
N VAL A 244 -35.87 -29.55 13.65
CA VAL A 244 -35.85 -28.63 14.79
C VAL A 244 -36.34 -29.38 16.02
N LYS A 245 -35.55 -29.32 17.09
CA LYS A 245 -36.02 -29.70 18.42
C LYS A 245 -36.58 -28.45 19.10
N ASP A 246 -37.86 -28.47 19.46
CA ASP A 246 -38.53 -27.35 20.11
C ASP A 246 -38.22 -27.30 21.63
N GLY A 247 -38.79 -26.33 22.34
CA GLY A 247 -38.64 -26.17 23.78
C GLY A 247 -39.52 -27.09 24.65
N ASN A 248 -40.40 -27.89 24.04
CA ASN A 248 -41.13 -28.99 24.69
C ASN A 248 -40.39 -30.34 24.56
N GLY A 249 -39.54 -30.47 23.54
CA GLY A 249 -38.68 -31.62 23.28
C GLY A 249 -38.95 -32.32 21.94
N PHE A 250 -39.93 -31.88 21.17
CA PHE A 250 -40.33 -32.47 19.90
C PHE A 250 -39.31 -32.23 18.81
N LEU A 251 -38.89 -33.28 18.10
CA LEU A 251 -37.99 -33.21 16.95
C LEU A 251 -38.78 -33.27 15.64
N THR A 252 -39.04 -32.12 15.03
CA THR A 252 -39.91 -31.98 13.85
C THR A 252 -39.10 -31.71 12.59
N TYR A 253 -39.39 -32.40 11.49
CA TYR A 253 -38.88 -32.04 10.16
C TYR A 253 -39.51 -30.72 9.70
N VAL A 254 -38.68 -29.73 9.36
CA VAL A 254 -39.17 -28.39 8.97
C VAL A 254 -38.97 -28.07 7.49
N GLY A 255 -37.97 -28.68 6.83
CA GLY A 255 -37.66 -28.42 5.43
C GLY A 255 -36.33 -29.03 5.00
N GLY A 256 -35.96 -28.84 3.74
CA GLY A 256 -34.75 -29.43 3.17
C GLY A 256 -34.38 -28.85 1.81
N THR A 257 -33.23 -29.25 1.30
CA THR A 257 -32.70 -28.85 -0.02
C THR A 257 -31.79 -29.94 -0.59
N THR A 258 -31.15 -29.69 -1.73
CA THR A 258 -30.14 -30.61 -2.31
C THR A 258 -28.90 -29.85 -2.76
N LYS A 259 -27.75 -30.54 -2.80
CA LYS A 259 -26.49 -30.01 -3.31
C LYS A 259 -25.86 -30.99 -4.30
N ILE A 260 -25.47 -30.53 -5.48
CA ILE A 260 -24.58 -31.29 -6.35
C ILE A 260 -23.15 -31.08 -5.85
N VAL A 261 -22.48 -32.19 -5.49
CA VAL A 261 -21.10 -32.25 -5.03
C VAL A 261 -20.29 -32.98 -6.09
N GLN A 262 -19.13 -32.45 -6.46
CA GLN A 262 -18.19 -33.05 -7.40
C GLN A 262 -16.81 -33.08 -6.73
N ILE A 263 -16.26 -34.28 -6.59
CA ILE A 263 -14.98 -34.58 -5.96
C ILE A 263 -13.98 -34.94 -7.04
N GLU A 264 -12.71 -34.57 -6.83
CA GLU A 264 -11.62 -34.98 -7.71
C GLU A 264 -11.04 -36.32 -7.20
N ASN A 265 -11.10 -37.37 -8.03
CA ASN A 265 -10.60 -38.71 -7.70
C ASN A 265 -9.19 -38.65 -7.09
N SER A 266 -8.98 -39.34 -5.97
CA SER A 266 -7.69 -39.41 -5.28
C SER A 266 -7.08 -38.03 -4.90
N LYS A 267 -7.88 -36.95 -4.79
CA LYS A 267 -7.45 -35.69 -4.20
C LYS A 267 -7.20 -35.84 -2.70
N LEU A 268 -6.12 -35.21 -2.22
CA LEU A 268 -5.83 -35.08 -0.80
C LEU A 268 -6.54 -33.83 -0.24
N TYR A 269 -7.38 -34.03 0.77
CA TYR A 269 -8.13 -32.98 1.47
C TYR A 269 -7.49 -32.72 2.84
N ILE A 270 -7.23 -31.45 3.19
CA ILE A 270 -6.44 -31.07 4.38
C ILE A 270 -7.15 -29.94 5.12
N SER A 271 -7.80 -30.21 6.25
CA SER A 271 -8.54 -29.21 7.02
C SER A 271 -8.04 -29.04 8.47
N THR A 272 -8.30 -27.87 9.05
CA THR A 272 -8.03 -27.55 10.47
C THR A 272 -9.04 -26.53 10.98
N SER A 273 -9.35 -26.58 12.27
CA SER A 273 -10.17 -25.58 12.97
C SER A 273 -9.35 -24.67 13.90
N ASN A 274 -8.08 -25.00 14.16
CA ASN A 274 -7.30 -24.39 15.25
C ASN A 274 -5.79 -24.22 14.99
N GLN A 275 -5.26 -24.69 13.86
CA GLN A 275 -3.82 -24.67 13.51
C GLN A 275 -2.87 -25.32 14.55
N LYS A 276 -3.40 -26.17 15.44
CA LYS A 276 -2.64 -27.06 16.34
C LYS A 276 -2.60 -28.48 15.79
N GLU A 277 -3.69 -28.89 15.17
CA GLU A 277 -3.85 -30.19 14.52
C GLU A 277 -4.49 -30.02 13.14
N TYR A 278 -4.11 -30.88 12.20
CA TYR A 278 -4.64 -30.90 10.83
C TYR A 278 -5.15 -32.30 10.52
N LYS A 279 -6.38 -32.37 10.02
CA LYS A 279 -7.01 -33.60 9.55
C LYS A 279 -6.75 -33.74 8.05
N ILE A 280 -6.12 -34.83 7.67
CA ILE A 280 -5.78 -35.19 6.29
C ILE A 280 -6.60 -36.39 5.85
N SER A 281 -7.26 -36.28 4.70
CA SER A 281 -8.25 -37.25 4.22
C SER A 281 -8.10 -37.48 2.72
N ILE A 282 -8.34 -38.71 2.27
CA ILE A 282 -8.38 -39.08 0.84
C ILE A 282 -9.45 -40.15 0.61
N GLY A 283 -10.23 -40.00 -0.46
CA GLY A 283 -11.26 -40.93 -0.89
C GLY A 283 -11.14 -41.24 -2.39
N GLU A 284 -12.08 -42.03 -2.91
CA GLU A 284 -12.17 -42.41 -4.33
C GLU A 284 -10.81 -42.83 -4.94
N LEU A 285 -10.12 -43.77 -4.28
CA LEU A 285 -8.88 -44.37 -4.78
C LEU A 285 -9.15 -45.35 -5.93
N GLU A 286 -8.42 -45.18 -7.04
CA GLU A 286 -8.35 -46.20 -8.08
C GLU A 286 -7.84 -47.54 -7.53
N ASP A 287 -8.45 -48.64 -7.96
CA ASP A 287 -8.19 -50.00 -7.46
C ASP A 287 -8.25 -50.15 -5.93
N SER A 288 -9.15 -49.41 -5.25
CA SER A 288 -9.36 -49.46 -3.79
C SER A 288 -9.46 -50.88 -3.20
N ALA A 289 -10.02 -51.84 -3.95
CA ALA A 289 -10.10 -53.26 -3.57
C ALA A 289 -8.73 -53.96 -3.39
N SER A 290 -7.64 -53.40 -3.91
CA SER A 290 -6.27 -53.93 -3.81
C SER A 290 -5.40 -53.20 -2.78
N VAL A 291 -5.90 -52.12 -2.19
CA VAL A 291 -5.19 -51.31 -1.18
C VAL A 291 -5.34 -51.96 0.20
N THR A 292 -4.21 -52.10 0.91
CA THR A 292 -4.15 -52.74 2.25
C THR A 292 -3.88 -51.73 3.38
N GLN A 293 -3.31 -50.57 3.06
CA GLN A 293 -3.01 -49.50 4.00
C GLN A 293 -2.71 -48.21 3.22
N VAL A 294 -3.10 -47.05 3.76
CA VAL A 294 -2.64 -45.74 3.29
C VAL A 294 -1.73 -45.10 4.34
N ARG A 295 -0.76 -44.31 3.91
CA ARG A 295 0.16 -43.55 4.77
C ARG A 295 0.33 -42.13 4.25
N PHE A 296 0.53 -41.21 5.18
CA PHE A 296 0.86 -39.83 4.90
C PHE A 296 2.26 -39.50 5.44
N ALA A 297 3.08 -38.90 4.60
CA ALA A 297 4.38 -38.35 4.97
C ALA A 297 4.24 -36.83 5.09
N VAL A 298 4.53 -36.26 6.25
CA VAL A 298 4.30 -34.84 6.59
C VAL A 298 5.61 -34.22 7.07
N TRP A 299 5.92 -33.01 6.61
CA TRP A 299 7.08 -32.24 7.07
C TRP A 299 6.81 -30.73 6.91
N SER A 300 7.52 -29.89 7.67
CA SER A 300 7.55 -28.45 7.43
C SER A 300 8.64 -28.13 6.39
N ASP A 301 8.35 -27.27 5.41
CA ASP A 301 9.29 -26.95 4.33
C ASP A 301 10.50 -26.12 4.83
N ILE A 302 10.40 -25.51 6.01
CA ILE A 302 11.49 -24.76 6.65
C ILE A 302 12.59 -25.75 7.06
N ASN A 303 13.78 -25.59 6.47
CA ASN A 303 14.92 -26.51 6.55
C ASN A 303 14.76 -27.86 5.83
N GLY A 304 13.75 -28.00 4.96
CA GLY A 304 13.63 -29.12 4.02
C GLY A 304 12.71 -30.24 4.49
N GLN A 305 13.27 -31.34 5.01
CA GLN A 305 12.53 -32.49 5.54
C GLN A 305 13.08 -32.93 6.91
N ASP A 306 13.65 -32.01 7.68
CA ASP A 306 14.37 -32.35 8.90
C ASP A 306 13.46 -32.79 10.06
N ASP A 307 12.14 -32.55 9.92
CA ASP A 307 11.07 -32.95 10.84
C ASP A 307 10.03 -33.91 10.20
N LEU A 308 10.43 -34.65 9.15
CA LEU A 308 9.59 -35.63 8.46
C LEU A 308 9.01 -36.70 9.39
N GLN A 309 7.68 -36.77 9.46
CA GLN A 309 6.92 -37.80 10.16
C GLN A 309 6.08 -38.64 9.18
N TRP A 310 5.85 -39.91 9.54
CA TRP A 310 5.01 -40.84 8.78
C TRP A 310 3.83 -41.31 9.62
N TYR A 311 2.62 -40.98 9.17
CA TYR A 311 1.39 -41.37 9.81
C TYR A 311 0.67 -42.46 9.01
N VAL A 312 0.00 -43.38 9.69
CA VAL A 312 -0.83 -44.43 9.08
C VAL A 312 -2.27 -43.96 9.10
N ALA A 313 -2.97 -44.06 7.97
CA ALA A 313 -4.37 -43.67 7.88
C ALA A 313 -5.31 -44.73 8.47
N GLU A 314 -6.31 -44.28 9.21
CA GLU A 314 -7.50 -45.06 9.55
C GLU A 314 -8.44 -45.11 8.34
N THR A 315 -9.29 -46.14 8.23
CA THR A 315 -10.21 -46.29 7.09
C THR A 315 -11.65 -46.52 7.53
N LYS A 316 -12.59 -45.79 6.93
CA LYS A 316 -14.03 -45.90 7.16
C LYS A 316 -14.79 -45.56 5.89
N ASN A 317 -15.72 -46.42 5.48
CA ASN A 317 -16.58 -46.23 4.29
C ASN A 317 -15.84 -45.91 2.97
N GLY A 318 -14.59 -46.37 2.81
CA GLY A 318 -13.75 -46.10 1.65
C GLY A 318 -12.86 -44.85 1.75
N THR A 319 -13.10 -43.98 2.73
CA THR A 319 -12.23 -42.85 3.07
C THR A 319 -11.06 -43.30 3.94
N TYR A 320 -9.87 -42.78 3.66
CA TYR A 320 -8.68 -42.92 4.50
C TYR A 320 -8.39 -41.57 5.18
N THR A 321 -8.37 -41.54 6.51
CA THR A 321 -8.24 -40.31 7.31
C THR A 321 -7.13 -40.42 8.33
N GLN A 322 -6.51 -39.30 8.68
CA GLN A 322 -5.61 -39.18 9.81
C GLN A 322 -5.58 -37.75 10.35
N THR A 323 -5.16 -37.57 11.61
CA THR A 323 -4.80 -36.26 12.17
C THR A 323 -3.32 -36.24 12.50
N PHE A 324 -2.62 -35.13 12.21
CA PHE A 324 -1.27 -34.87 12.71
C PHE A 324 -1.25 -33.61 13.60
N LEU A 325 -0.36 -33.58 14.58
CA LEU A 325 -0.16 -32.45 15.47
C LEU A 325 1.02 -31.61 14.98
N VAL A 326 0.84 -30.29 14.92
CA VAL A 326 1.92 -29.34 14.57
C VAL A 326 3.07 -29.43 15.59
N SER A 327 2.79 -29.80 16.85
CA SER A 327 3.80 -30.03 17.89
C SER A 327 4.75 -31.20 17.64
N ASP A 328 4.43 -32.10 16.70
CA ASP A 328 5.32 -33.22 16.30
C ASP A 328 6.42 -32.77 15.31
N HIS A 329 6.30 -31.53 14.81
CA HIS A 329 7.16 -30.88 13.84
C HIS A 329 7.92 -29.70 14.49
N LYS A 330 8.81 -29.02 13.75
CA LYS A 330 9.78 -28.07 14.33
C LYS A 330 9.55 -26.60 13.97
N SER A 331 8.83 -26.33 12.88
CA SER A 331 8.72 -24.98 12.31
C SER A 331 7.27 -24.63 11.97
N ILE A 332 6.92 -23.36 12.02
CA ILE A 332 5.70 -22.82 11.39
C ILE A 332 5.91 -22.71 9.86
N GLY A 333 4.90 -22.24 9.12
CA GLY A 333 4.99 -22.02 7.68
C GLY A 333 4.32 -23.11 6.87
N ARG A 334 4.75 -23.32 5.62
CA ARG A 334 4.13 -24.32 4.73
C ARG A 334 4.58 -25.73 5.10
N TYR A 335 3.63 -26.64 5.17
CA TYR A 335 3.82 -28.06 5.41
C TYR A 335 3.47 -28.80 4.13
N THR A 336 4.34 -29.72 3.70
CA THR A 336 4.08 -30.60 2.55
C THR A 336 3.66 -31.98 3.05
N ILE A 337 2.61 -32.53 2.44
CA ILE A 337 2.00 -33.81 2.79
C ILE A 337 1.93 -34.69 1.55
N HIS A 338 2.59 -35.85 1.57
CA HIS A 338 2.53 -36.85 0.50
C HIS A 338 1.74 -38.09 0.94
N CYS A 339 0.79 -38.52 0.10
CA CYS A 339 -0.03 -39.71 0.31
C CYS A 339 0.53 -40.91 -0.46
N TYR A 340 0.61 -42.06 0.21
CA TYR A 340 1.06 -43.32 -0.37
C TYR A 340 0.11 -44.48 -0.02
N ALA A 341 -0.27 -45.29 -1.00
CA ALA A 341 -1.03 -46.52 -0.80
C ALA A 341 -0.11 -47.74 -0.85
N LYS A 342 -0.36 -48.71 0.04
CA LYS A 342 0.32 -50.00 0.09
C LYS A 342 -0.60 -51.09 -0.46
N TYR A 343 -0.16 -51.79 -1.48
CA TYR A 343 -0.93 -52.84 -2.16
C TYR A 343 -0.65 -54.23 -1.60
N GLY A 344 -1.49 -55.21 -1.95
CA GLY A 344 -1.35 -56.61 -1.50
C GLY A 344 -0.06 -57.31 -1.93
N ASP A 345 0.63 -56.80 -2.94
CA ASP A 345 1.98 -57.23 -3.36
C ASP A 345 3.11 -56.69 -2.43
N GLY A 346 2.76 -55.85 -1.45
CA GLY A 346 3.67 -55.19 -0.53
C GLY A 346 4.27 -53.87 -1.05
N SER A 347 4.02 -53.50 -2.31
CA SER A 347 4.52 -52.25 -2.90
C SER A 347 3.85 -51.02 -2.27
N LEU A 348 4.62 -49.96 -2.08
CA LEU A 348 4.15 -48.65 -1.63
C LEU A 348 4.24 -47.69 -2.82
N ARG A 349 3.12 -47.09 -3.22
CA ARG A 349 3.01 -46.24 -4.42
C ARG A 349 2.51 -44.86 -4.01
N PHE A 350 3.12 -43.82 -4.56
CA PHE A 350 2.63 -42.44 -4.39
C PHE A 350 1.27 -42.31 -5.07
N ILE A 351 0.32 -41.69 -4.38
CA ILE A 351 -1.04 -41.46 -4.89
C ILE A 351 -1.20 -39.99 -5.27
N ASN A 352 -1.01 -39.10 -4.29
CA ASN A 352 -1.13 -37.67 -4.48
C ASN A 352 -0.37 -36.90 -3.38
N GLY A 353 -0.20 -35.59 -3.54
CA GLY A 353 0.39 -34.72 -2.54
C GLY A 353 -0.43 -33.43 -2.40
N GLY A 354 -0.26 -32.76 -1.27
CA GLY A 354 -0.87 -31.47 -0.98
C GLY A 354 -0.03 -30.71 0.04
N SER A 355 -0.48 -29.51 0.41
CA SER A 355 0.21 -28.68 1.39
C SER A 355 -0.76 -27.83 2.18
N CYS A 356 -0.43 -27.53 3.45
CA CYS A 356 -1.18 -26.59 4.27
C CYS A 356 -0.24 -25.53 4.87
N LEU A 357 -0.80 -24.38 5.24
CA LEU A 357 -0.07 -23.32 5.92
C LEU A 357 -0.37 -23.35 7.43
N VAL A 358 0.68 -23.45 8.24
CA VAL A 358 0.66 -23.20 9.68
C VAL A 358 1.05 -21.75 9.90
N GLY A 359 0.10 -20.92 10.33
CA GLY A 359 0.33 -19.53 10.67
C GLY A 359 1.14 -19.39 11.96
N GLY A 360 2.04 -18.41 11.97
CA GLY A 360 2.83 -18.04 13.15
C GLY A 360 2.30 -16.81 13.87
N PRO A 361 3.04 -16.31 14.88
CA PRO A 361 2.68 -15.13 15.62
C PRO A 361 2.97 -13.86 14.81
N SER A 362 2.00 -12.96 14.76
CA SER A 362 2.12 -11.60 14.21
C SER A 362 2.24 -10.59 15.33
N LEU A 363 3.07 -9.56 15.13
CA LEU A 363 3.38 -8.51 16.09
C LEU A 363 3.46 -7.16 15.35
N ASN A 364 2.60 -6.21 15.72
CA ASN A 364 2.49 -4.94 15.01
C ASN A 364 3.60 -3.95 15.39
N GLY A 365 4.09 -4.01 16.63
CA GLY A 365 5.07 -3.06 17.14
C GLY A 365 5.79 -3.54 18.40
N ILE A 366 7.02 -3.07 18.56
CA ILE A 366 7.80 -3.17 19.81
C ILE A 366 8.34 -1.77 20.12
N SER A 367 7.93 -1.21 21.26
CA SER A 367 8.45 0.07 21.75
C SER A 367 9.05 -0.06 23.14
N VAL A 368 10.03 0.80 23.43
CA VAL A 368 10.69 0.88 24.74
C VAL A 368 10.41 2.25 25.34
N SER A 369 9.84 2.27 26.54
CA SER A 369 9.50 3.53 27.21
C SER A 369 10.75 4.32 27.57
N VAL A 370 10.61 5.64 27.66
CA VAL A 370 11.62 6.46 28.35
C VAL A 370 11.81 5.89 29.77
N PRO A 371 13.05 5.63 30.22
CA PRO A 371 13.29 5.12 31.57
C PRO A 371 12.93 6.16 32.64
N ASP A 372 12.50 5.66 33.80
CA ASP A 372 12.30 6.48 34.99
C ASP A 372 13.59 7.21 35.39
N ALA A 373 13.45 8.51 35.66
CA ALA A 373 14.55 9.44 35.84
C ALA A 373 15.46 9.09 37.03
N VAL A 374 14.96 8.34 38.02
CA VAL A 374 15.68 8.06 39.28
C VAL A 374 16.06 6.59 39.42
N SER A 375 15.16 5.67 39.07
CA SER A 375 15.32 4.22 39.28
C SER A 375 15.87 3.44 38.09
N GLY A 376 15.85 4.03 36.89
CA GLY A 376 16.25 3.31 35.67
C GLY A 376 15.30 2.15 35.30
N GLN A 377 14.05 2.17 35.78
CA GLN A 377 13.02 1.24 35.32
C GLN A 377 12.48 1.71 33.96
N PHE A 378 12.29 0.78 33.01
CA PHE A 378 11.68 1.06 31.72
C PHE A 378 10.75 -0.09 31.33
N ASN A 379 9.75 0.20 30.51
CA ASN A 379 8.82 -0.81 30.02
C ASN A 379 9.09 -1.11 28.55
N ILE A 380 8.85 -2.36 28.16
CA ILE A 380 8.78 -2.81 26.77
C ILE A 380 7.31 -3.08 26.49
N LEU A 381 6.77 -2.39 25.50
CA LEU A 381 5.40 -2.57 25.02
C LEU A 381 5.43 -3.40 23.74
N LEU A 382 4.66 -4.49 23.71
CA LEU A 382 4.39 -5.29 22.51
C LEU A 382 2.96 -5.00 22.06
N GLU A 383 2.79 -4.57 20.82
CA GLU A 383 1.50 -4.11 20.28
C GLU A 383 0.96 -5.10 19.24
N GLY A 384 -0.32 -5.47 19.35
CA GLY A 384 -1.02 -6.34 18.39
C GLY A 384 -0.56 -7.81 18.37
N LEU A 385 0.10 -8.30 19.42
CA LEU A 385 0.63 -9.67 19.43
C LEU A 385 -0.49 -10.72 19.41
N SER A 386 -0.57 -11.47 18.31
CA SER A 386 -1.61 -12.47 18.07
C SER A 386 -1.08 -13.65 17.26
N SER A 387 -1.65 -14.83 17.47
CA SER A 387 -1.34 -16.04 16.69
C SER A 387 -2.63 -16.83 16.39
N PRO A 388 -2.79 -17.43 15.20
CA PRO A 388 -3.96 -18.26 14.87
C PRO A 388 -4.12 -19.48 15.79
N ALA A 389 -3.02 -20.12 16.19
CA ALA A 389 -3.02 -21.23 17.15
C ALA A 389 -3.21 -20.77 18.61
N GLY A 390 -3.39 -19.45 18.84
CA GLY A 390 -3.21 -18.80 20.13
C GLY A 390 -1.74 -18.73 20.53
N ILE A 391 -1.47 -18.09 21.66
CA ILE A 391 -0.11 -17.94 22.21
C ILE A 391 -0.06 -18.67 23.56
N GLU A 392 1.01 -19.42 23.80
CA GLU A 392 1.27 -20.08 25.09
C GLU A 392 2.24 -19.26 25.96
N LYS A 393 3.38 -18.83 25.39
CA LYS A 393 4.46 -18.17 26.14
C LYS A 393 5.11 -17.05 25.32
N ILE A 394 5.48 -15.97 25.98
CA ILE A 394 6.26 -14.86 25.42
C ILE A 394 7.57 -14.73 26.21
N GLU A 395 8.68 -14.59 25.50
CA GLU A 395 10.03 -14.48 26.08
C GLU A 395 10.74 -13.27 25.46
N VAL A 396 10.98 -12.25 26.28
CA VAL A 396 11.63 -11.00 25.87
C VAL A 396 13.07 -10.97 26.37
N GLY A 397 14.03 -11.08 25.47
CA GLY A 397 15.46 -11.04 25.77
C GLY A 397 16.01 -9.62 25.64
N VAL A 398 16.63 -9.10 26.70
CA VAL A 398 17.16 -7.72 26.77
C VAL A 398 18.65 -7.75 27.11
N TRP A 399 19.48 -7.03 26.35
CA TRP A 399 20.94 -6.93 26.61
C TRP A 399 21.54 -5.63 26.05
N SER A 400 22.72 -5.25 26.52
CA SER A 400 23.47 -4.09 25.97
C SER A 400 24.93 -4.38 25.60
N GLU A 401 25.50 -5.51 26.04
CA GLU A 401 26.84 -5.92 25.63
C GLU A 401 26.81 -6.61 24.25
N SER A 402 27.77 -6.30 23.36
CA SER A 402 27.87 -6.92 22.03
C SER A 402 28.04 -8.44 22.06
N ASN A 403 28.57 -8.99 23.15
CA ASN A 403 28.71 -10.43 23.39
C ASN A 403 27.56 -11.05 24.21
N GLN A 404 26.45 -10.32 24.40
CA GLN A 404 25.28 -10.73 25.20
C GLN A 404 25.56 -11.11 26.66
N SER A 405 26.72 -10.77 27.23
CA SER A 405 27.12 -11.13 28.61
C SER A 405 26.33 -10.43 29.74
N ASN A 406 25.30 -9.66 29.41
CA ASN A 406 24.29 -9.11 30.31
C ASN A 406 22.85 -9.32 29.79
N LEU A 407 22.63 -10.36 28.97
CA LEU A 407 21.31 -10.81 28.54
C LEU A 407 20.47 -11.29 29.72
N ILE A 408 19.28 -10.73 29.85
CA ILE A 408 18.24 -11.16 30.80
C ILE A 408 16.98 -11.48 29.99
N TRP A 409 16.33 -12.59 30.34
CA TRP A 409 15.05 -13.00 29.76
C TRP A 409 13.92 -12.64 30.71
N TYR A 410 12.88 -12.03 30.16
CA TYR A 410 11.63 -11.72 30.83
C TYR A 410 10.53 -12.62 30.23
N GLU A 411 9.93 -13.47 31.04
CA GLU A 411 8.91 -14.42 30.59
C GLU A 411 7.51 -13.94 30.97
N VAL A 412 6.54 -14.10 30.06
CA VAL A 412 5.14 -13.77 30.26
C VAL A 412 4.27 -14.92 29.73
N ALA A 413 3.29 -15.35 30.52
CA ALA A 413 2.27 -16.28 30.05
C ALA A 413 1.40 -15.60 28.99
N GLY A 414 1.28 -16.23 27.83
CA GLY A 414 0.62 -15.65 26.66
C GLY A 414 -0.86 -16.01 26.55
N THR A 415 -1.59 -15.09 25.92
CA THR A 415 -2.85 -15.30 25.20
C THR A 415 -2.84 -14.35 23.99
N ASN A 416 -3.85 -14.36 23.11
CA ASN A 416 -3.99 -13.25 22.16
C ASN A 416 -4.42 -11.98 22.95
N LYS A 417 -3.72 -10.85 22.77
CA LYS A 417 -4.04 -9.54 23.40
C LYS A 417 -3.60 -8.39 22.51
N THR A 418 -4.24 -7.23 22.68
CA THR A 418 -3.83 -5.98 22.02
C THR A 418 -2.46 -5.49 22.50
N GLU A 419 -2.13 -5.67 23.78
CA GLU A 419 -0.93 -5.11 24.39
C GLU A 419 -0.31 -6.04 25.45
N TYR A 420 1.03 -6.07 25.49
CA TYR A 420 1.82 -6.63 26.59
C TYR A 420 2.82 -5.60 27.11
N LEU A 421 2.82 -5.38 28.43
CA LEU A 421 3.75 -4.46 29.10
C LEU A 421 4.72 -5.23 29.99
N ILE A 422 6.01 -5.25 29.60
CA ILE A 422 7.08 -5.96 30.30
C ILE A 422 7.99 -4.94 30.99
N ALA A 423 8.10 -5.01 32.32
CA ALA A 423 8.94 -4.10 33.09
C ALA A 423 10.39 -4.63 33.21
N ALA A 424 11.35 -3.83 32.79
CA ALA A 424 12.80 -4.07 32.88
C ALA A 424 13.50 -2.94 33.66
N ASN A 425 14.77 -3.15 34.04
CA ASN A 425 15.53 -2.15 34.79
C ASN A 425 17.04 -2.22 34.49
N LEU A 426 17.72 -1.06 34.35
CA LEU A 426 19.15 -0.97 34.08
C LEU A 426 20.03 -1.74 35.09
N ALA A 427 19.60 -1.85 36.35
CA ALA A 427 20.32 -2.56 37.41
C ALA A 427 20.55 -4.04 37.07
N ASN A 428 19.57 -4.69 36.41
CA ASN A 428 19.68 -6.08 35.96
C ASN A 428 20.77 -6.25 34.87
N HIS A 429 21.07 -5.17 34.15
CA HIS A 429 22.02 -5.14 33.03
C HIS A 429 23.35 -4.46 33.41
N LYS A 430 23.68 -4.42 34.71
CA LYS A 430 24.92 -3.86 35.28
C LYS A 430 25.03 -2.32 35.15
N ASN A 431 23.90 -1.60 35.13
CA ASN A 431 23.85 -0.12 35.13
C ASN A 431 24.62 0.54 33.97
N LYS A 432 24.69 -0.10 32.81
CA LYS A 432 25.41 0.43 31.65
C LYS A 432 24.59 1.46 30.87
N LEU A 433 25.29 2.42 30.29
CA LEU A 433 24.76 3.33 29.25
C LEU A 433 25.11 2.78 27.86
N GLY A 434 24.45 3.27 26.82
CA GLY A 434 24.59 2.82 25.43
C GLY A 434 23.36 2.06 24.92
N THR A 435 23.50 1.38 23.79
CA THR A 435 22.38 0.70 23.11
C THR A 435 21.96 -0.57 23.84
N TYR A 436 20.67 -0.65 24.18
CA TYR A 436 20.00 -1.85 24.66
C TYR A 436 19.22 -2.47 23.49
N ASN A 437 19.45 -3.75 23.21
CA ASN A 437 18.70 -4.52 22.24
C ASN A 437 17.61 -5.31 22.96
N VAL A 438 16.45 -5.44 22.31
CA VAL A 438 15.28 -6.17 22.79
C VAL A 438 14.83 -7.12 21.69
N HIS A 439 14.83 -8.42 21.96
CA HIS A 439 14.32 -9.45 21.05
C HIS A 439 13.12 -10.16 21.69
N VAL A 440 12.12 -10.47 20.89
CA VAL A 440 10.87 -11.12 21.33
C VAL A 440 10.76 -12.47 20.65
N TYR A 441 10.61 -13.51 21.47
CA TYR A 441 10.30 -14.87 21.03
C TYR A 441 8.94 -15.27 21.58
N VAL A 442 8.18 -16.02 20.79
CA VAL A 442 6.81 -16.40 21.10
C VAL A 442 6.68 -17.90 20.86
N THR A 443 6.15 -18.62 21.84
CA THR A 443 5.73 -20.00 21.69
C THR A 443 4.23 -19.99 21.43
N ASP A 444 3.84 -20.42 20.23
CA ASP A 444 2.45 -20.54 19.81
C ASP A 444 1.75 -21.65 20.61
N GLY A 445 0.41 -21.61 20.65
CA GLY A 445 -0.42 -22.64 21.30
C GLY A 445 -0.40 -24.01 20.60
N ASN A 446 0.39 -24.16 19.54
CA ASN A 446 0.76 -25.42 18.88
C ASN A 446 2.15 -25.95 19.31
N GLY A 447 2.86 -25.26 20.21
CA GLY A 447 4.16 -25.64 20.76
C GLY A 447 5.38 -25.12 20.00
N ILE A 448 5.22 -24.48 18.84
CA ILE A 448 6.36 -23.99 18.04
C ILE A 448 6.84 -22.63 18.56
N LYS A 449 8.16 -22.47 18.70
CA LYS A 449 8.79 -21.23 19.17
C LYS A 449 9.42 -20.44 18.03
N THR A 450 8.90 -19.22 17.82
CA THR A 450 9.25 -18.34 16.71
C THR A 450 9.87 -17.02 17.20
N PHE A 451 10.77 -16.42 16.43
CA PHE A 451 11.23 -15.04 16.66
C PHE A 451 10.20 -14.06 16.09
N ALA A 452 9.54 -13.29 16.96
CA ALA A 452 8.45 -12.39 16.57
C ALA A 452 8.91 -10.96 16.22
N GLY A 453 10.15 -10.59 16.59
CA GLY A 453 10.74 -9.30 16.22
C GLY A 453 11.74 -8.76 17.24
N GLY A 454 12.34 -7.61 16.94
CA GLY A 454 13.23 -6.93 17.87
C GLY A 454 13.35 -5.44 17.60
N THR A 455 13.85 -4.72 18.59
CA THR A 455 14.11 -3.27 18.55
C THR A 455 15.34 -2.91 19.39
N SER A 456 15.74 -1.65 19.38
CA SER A 456 16.80 -1.15 20.28
C SER A 456 16.51 0.25 20.82
N TYR A 457 17.08 0.56 21.98
CA TYR A 457 16.93 1.84 22.67
C TYR A 457 18.27 2.35 23.18
N VAL A 458 18.60 3.62 22.94
CA VAL A 458 19.87 4.22 23.38
C VAL A 458 19.71 4.81 24.78
N MET A 459 20.36 4.16 25.75
CA MET A 459 20.35 4.53 27.16
C MET A 459 21.38 5.64 27.42
N GLN A 460 20.92 6.84 27.74
CA GLN A 460 21.78 8.01 27.98
C GLN A 460 21.25 8.87 29.14
N LEU A 461 22.17 9.55 29.84
CA LEU A 461 21.81 10.55 30.86
C LEU A 461 21.21 11.79 30.19
N SER A 462 20.28 12.47 30.87
CA SER A 462 19.70 13.73 30.39
C SER A 462 19.42 14.69 31.54
N TYR A 463 19.27 15.98 31.21
CA TYR A 463 19.09 17.10 32.13
C TYR A 463 18.30 18.21 31.43
N ASP A 464 17.73 19.14 32.20
CA ASP A 464 16.91 20.24 31.64
C ASP A 464 17.78 21.46 31.30
N SER A 465 18.65 21.92 32.22
CA SER A 465 19.58 23.03 31.94
C SER A 465 20.80 23.07 32.88
N LEU A 466 21.88 23.73 32.43
CA LEU A 466 23.04 24.10 33.25
C LEU A 466 23.20 25.63 33.24
N LYS A 467 23.12 26.27 34.40
CA LYS A 467 23.06 27.72 34.58
C LYS A 467 24.12 28.22 35.55
N VAL A 468 24.53 29.48 35.39
CA VAL A 468 25.37 30.22 36.34
C VAL A 468 24.68 31.54 36.69
N SER A 469 24.63 31.90 37.97
CA SER A 469 24.02 33.14 38.47
C SER A 469 24.91 33.84 39.49
N SER A 470 24.84 35.16 39.59
CA SER A 470 25.51 35.92 40.65
C SER A 470 24.89 35.64 42.02
N SER A 471 25.73 35.62 43.06
CA SER A 471 25.28 35.54 44.45
C SER A 471 25.30 36.92 45.14
N ASN A 472 24.80 36.97 46.37
CA ASN A 472 24.57 38.18 47.16
C ASN A 472 25.86 38.84 47.72
N THR A 473 27.04 38.43 47.24
CA THR A 473 28.37 38.88 47.69
C THR A 473 29.30 39.01 46.50
N ASP A 474 30.08 40.09 46.43
CA ASP A 474 30.83 40.55 45.25
C ASP A 474 31.96 39.62 44.73
N SER A 475 32.11 38.42 45.30
CA SER A 475 33.15 37.44 44.97
C SER A 475 32.65 35.98 44.81
N ASN A 476 31.33 35.74 44.70
CA ASN A 476 30.78 34.39 44.60
C ASN A 476 29.72 34.25 43.48
N VAL A 477 29.75 33.14 42.73
CA VAL A 477 28.71 32.74 41.76
C VAL A 477 28.08 31.40 42.15
N VAL A 478 26.85 31.13 41.73
CA VAL A 478 26.15 29.86 41.95
C VAL A 478 26.00 29.13 40.61
N ILE A 479 26.36 27.85 40.58
CA ILE A 479 26.16 26.96 39.43
C ILE A 479 25.00 26.03 39.77
N ASN A 480 24.05 25.87 38.83
CA ASN A 480 22.87 25.03 38.98
C ASN A 480 22.70 24.12 37.76
N LEU A 481 22.68 22.80 37.98
CA LEU A 481 22.24 21.79 37.02
C LEU A 481 20.81 21.38 37.41
N GLU A 482 19.85 21.62 36.53
CA GLU A 482 18.42 21.37 36.76
C GLU A 482 17.95 20.11 36.03
N GLY A 483 17.00 19.38 36.63
CA GLY A 483 16.29 18.27 35.98
C GLY A 483 17.14 17.02 35.67
N MET A 484 18.24 16.81 36.40
CA MET A 484 19.19 15.74 36.10
C MET A 484 18.60 14.34 36.35
N ARG A 485 18.47 13.55 35.28
CA ARG A 485 18.00 12.15 35.30
C ARG A 485 19.17 11.22 35.59
N THR A 486 19.19 10.65 36.80
CA THR A 486 20.28 9.81 37.30
C THR A 486 20.23 8.36 36.84
N LEU A 487 19.05 7.86 36.41
CA LEU A 487 18.79 6.49 35.92
C LEU A 487 19.27 5.36 36.85
N GLY A 488 19.38 5.60 38.15
CA GLY A 488 19.98 4.68 39.13
C GLY A 488 21.52 4.57 39.07
N ILE A 489 22.17 5.22 38.10
CA ILE A 489 23.61 5.16 37.84
C ILE A 489 24.35 6.25 38.64
N VAL A 490 23.89 7.51 38.52
CA VAL A 490 24.57 8.67 39.12
C VAL A 490 24.20 8.80 40.60
N GLU A 491 25.21 8.69 41.47
CA GLU A 491 25.08 8.88 42.92
C GLU A 491 25.27 10.35 43.33
N SER A 492 26.18 11.07 42.65
CA SER A 492 26.40 12.50 42.91
C SER A 492 26.86 13.26 41.67
N VAL A 493 26.81 14.59 41.69
CA VAL A 493 27.31 15.46 40.60
C VAL A 493 28.48 16.30 41.09
N ARG A 494 29.46 16.52 40.21
CA ARG A 494 30.59 17.42 40.42
C ARG A 494 30.70 18.44 39.28
N PHE A 495 31.09 19.66 39.63
CA PHE A 495 31.42 20.71 38.67
C PHE A 495 32.93 20.93 38.66
N ALA A 496 33.57 20.79 37.50
CA ALA A 496 34.93 21.28 37.27
C ALA A 496 34.86 22.72 36.78
N VAL A 497 35.57 23.63 37.44
CA VAL A 497 35.60 25.06 37.10
C VAL A 497 37.05 25.53 37.00
N TRP A 498 37.38 26.30 35.97
CA TRP A 498 38.72 26.87 35.77
C TRP A 498 38.66 28.20 35.01
N SER A 499 39.69 29.04 35.13
CA SER A 499 39.76 30.28 34.35
C SER A 499 40.28 29.99 32.94
N LYS A 500 39.72 30.66 31.94
CA LYS A 500 40.16 30.53 30.54
C LYS A 500 41.63 30.97 30.37
N THR A 501 42.05 31.96 31.16
CA THR A 501 43.42 32.51 31.21
C THR A 501 44.41 31.53 31.87
N GLY A 502 44.01 30.84 32.93
CA GLY A 502 44.82 29.79 33.58
C GLY A 502 44.86 28.49 32.78
N GLY A 503 43.83 28.21 31.98
CA GLY A 503 43.56 26.87 31.46
C GLY A 503 43.23 25.92 32.61
N GLN A 504 43.40 24.60 32.44
CA GLN A 504 43.16 23.65 33.54
C GLN A 504 44.18 23.74 34.71
N LYS A 505 45.04 24.77 34.75
CA LYS A 505 46.05 24.96 35.81
C LYS A 505 45.46 25.48 37.13
N ASP A 506 44.32 26.16 37.07
CA ASP A 506 43.53 26.57 38.23
C ASP A 506 42.16 25.87 38.27
N LEU A 507 42.12 24.62 37.78
CA LEU A 507 40.92 23.80 37.84
C LEU A 507 40.62 23.35 39.28
N ILE A 508 39.44 23.74 39.76
CA ILE A 508 38.88 23.34 41.05
C ILE A 508 37.64 22.48 40.81
N TRP A 509 37.53 21.38 41.54
CA TRP A 509 36.36 20.50 41.54
C TRP A 509 35.45 20.81 42.72
N TYR A 510 34.19 21.10 42.44
CA TYR A 510 33.15 21.34 43.42
C TYR A 510 32.19 20.16 43.48
N GLN A 511 31.97 19.63 44.68
CA GLN A 511 30.89 18.67 44.92
C GLN A 511 29.56 19.44 44.94
N ALA A 512 28.58 19.00 44.15
CA ALA A 512 27.27 19.61 44.14
C ALA A 512 26.41 19.11 45.32
N VAL A 513 25.63 20.01 45.90
CA VAL A 513 24.54 19.71 46.83
C VAL A 513 23.31 19.32 46.01
N ARG A 514 22.64 18.24 46.39
CA ARG A 514 21.45 17.73 45.69
C ARG A 514 20.16 18.19 46.38
N GLU A 515 19.24 18.73 45.60
CA GLU A 515 17.87 19.04 46.01
C GLU A 515 16.89 18.49 44.95
N GLY A 516 16.25 17.36 45.24
CA GLY A 516 15.41 16.66 44.27
C GLY A 516 16.19 16.12 43.05
N MET A 517 15.87 16.66 41.87
CA MET A 517 16.59 16.41 40.61
C MET A 517 17.64 17.49 40.29
N ASN A 518 17.75 18.53 41.13
CA ASN A 518 18.65 19.65 40.90
C ASN A 518 19.94 19.47 41.72
N TYR A 519 21.05 19.95 41.16
CA TYR A 519 22.38 19.89 41.75
C TYR A 519 23.03 21.27 41.67
N SER A 520 23.41 21.83 42.81
CA SER A 520 23.94 23.21 42.88
C SER A 520 25.24 23.31 43.67
N THR A 521 26.02 24.36 43.42
CA THR A 521 27.19 24.70 44.24
C THR A 521 27.50 26.20 44.16
N THR A 522 28.19 26.72 45.17
CA THR A 522 28.69 28.11 45.17
C THR A 522 30.19 28.11 44.93
N VAL A 523 30.64 28.94 44.00
CA VAL A 523 32.03 29.08 43.56
C VAL A 523 32.54 30.47 43.91
N ASP A 524 33.59 30.51 44.73
CA ASP A 524 34.34 31.73 45.04
C ASP A 524 35.31 32.05 43.90
N ILE A 525 35.04 33.13 43.16
CA ILE A 525 35.85 33.54 42.00
C ILE A 525 37.21 34.16 42.40
N SER A 526 37.42 34.50 43.67
CA SER A 526 38.72 34.99 44.17
C SER A 526 39.77 33.88 44.33
N SER A 527 39.34 32.61 44.23
CA SER A 527 40.23 31.43 44.35
C SER A 527 41.01 31.08 43.07
N TYR A 528 40.86 31.86 41.99
CA TYR A 528 41.43 31.58 40.67
C TYR A 528 42.55 32.57 40.28
N LEU A 529 43.36 32.19 39.27
CA LEU A 529 44.61 32.92 38.97
C LEU A 529 44.40 34.29 38.29
N ALA A 530 43.22 34.56 37.73
CA ALA A 530 42.87 35.84 37.10
C ALA A 530 41.36 36.05 37.04
N ALA A 531 40.92 37.32 37.05
CA ALA A 531 39.59 37.70 36.59
C ALA A 531 39.49 37.57 35.05
N GLY A 532 38.28 37.38 34.54
CA GLY A 532 38.01 37.17 33.12
C GLY A 532 36.94 36.11 32.87
N ASP A 533 37.08 35.34 31.80
CA ASP A 533 36.20 34.21 31.46
C ASP A 533 36.54 32.95 32.27
N PHE A 534 35.50 32.21 32.65
CA PHE A 534 35.57 30.91 33.33
C PHE A 534 34.83 29.82 32.53
N ILE A 535 35.29 28.58 32.62
CA ILE A 535 34.64 27.40 32.04
C ILE A 535 34.12 26.50 33.16
N VAL A 536 32.93 25.94 32.97
CA VAL A 536 32.25 25.01 33.89
C VAL A 536 31.91 23.73 33.14
N HIS A 537 32.34 22.57 33.63
CA HIS A 537 31.87 21.25 33.15
C HIS A 537 31.15 20.51 34.29
N ALA A 538 30.00 19.90 34.00
CA ALA A 538 29.24 19.05 34.92
C ALA A 538 29.51 17.56 34.63
N TYR A 539 29.80 16.80 35.68
CA TYR A 539 30.02 15.35 35.62
C TYR A 539 29.16 14.62 36.66
N GLY A 540 28.49 13.55 36.23
CA GLY A 540 27.83 12.60 37.12
C GLY A 540 28.83 11.55 37.60
N VAL A 541 28.80 11.19 38.86
CA VAL A 541 29.69 10.22 39.49
C VAL A 541 28.87 9.02 39.96
N ASP A 542 29.27 7.81 39.56
CA ASP A 542 28.64 6.57 40.04
C ASP A 542 29.29 6.04 41.34
N LYS A 543 28.75 4.93 41.86
CA LYS A 543 29.24 4.24 43.06
C LYS A 543 30.67 3.70 42.96
N ALA A 544 31.21 3.54 41.75
CA ALA A 544 32.60 3.13 41.51
C ALA A 544 33.55 4.33 41.40
N GLY A 545 33.03 5.57 41.44
CA GLY A 545 33.78 6.80 41.24
C GLY A 545 34.03 7.13 39.77
N ILE A 546 33.38 6.44 38.83
CA ILE A 546 33.50 6.72 37.39
C ILE A 546 32.71 8.00 37.08
N MET A 547 33.33 8.90 36.30
CA MET A 547 32.74 10.19 35.93
C MET A 547 32.21 10.16 34.51
N TYR A 548 30.92 10.46 34.37
CA TYR A 548 30.20 10.61 33.11
C TYR A 548 30.02 12.11 32.82
N PHE A 549 30.45 12.57 31.64
CA PHE A 549 30.22 13.96 31.24
C PHE A 549 28.73 14.21 31.02
N ILE A 550 28.21 15.30 31.58
CA ILE A 550 26.81 15.71 31.45
C ILE A 550 26.72 16.93 30.52
N ALA A 551 27.41 18.03 30.85
CA ALA A 551 27.21 19.32 30.20
C ALA A 551 28.41 20.27 30.41
N GLY A 552 28.47 21.38 29.66
CA GLY A 552 29.44 22.46 29.87
C GLY A 552 28.89 23.86 29.56
N THR A 553 29.44 24.90 30.19
CA THR A 553 29.05 26.33 30.03
C THR A 553 30.18 27.29 30.46
N THR A 554 29.99 28.62 30.36
CA THR A 554 31.00 29.67 30.65
C THR A 554 30.41 30.96 31.27
N PHE A 555 31.20 31.76 32.00
CA PHE A 555 30.79 33.07 32.58
C PHE A 555 31.97 34.07 32.78
N SER A 556 31.72 35.38 33.01
CA SER A 556 32.76 36.45 33.04
C SER A 556 32.50 37.59 34.06
N VAL A 557 33.53 38.40 34.45
CA VAL A 557 33.46 39.49 35.48
C VAL A 557 34.40 40.70 35.16
N ASN A 558 33.93 41.97 35.15
CA ASN A 558 34.71 43.21 34.76
C ASN A 558 34.17 44.57 35.32
N GLY A 559 34.91 45.68 35.15
CA GLY A 559 34.56 47.08 35.58
C GLY A 559 33.90 48.01 34.52
N VAL A 560 33.53 49.26 34.88
CA VAL A 560 32.55 50.10 34.14
C VAL A 560 33.15 51.21 33.26
N VAL A 561 32.80 51.23 31.96
CA VAL A 561 33.08 52.31 30.98
C VAL A 561 31.83 52.62 30.15
N THR A 562 31.65 53.87 29.68
CA THR A 562 30.48 54.29 28.88
C THR A 562 30.87 55.21 27.70
N VAL A 563 30.19 55.10 26.55
CA VAL A 563 30.51 55.84 25.32
C VAL A 563 29.33 56.68 24.85
N GLY A 564 29.58 57.96 24.51
CA GLY A 564 28.55 58.93 24.12
C GLY A 564 28.05 58.80 22.68
N ALA A 565 27.19 59.74 22.28
CA ALA A 565 26.69 59.84 20.91
C ALA A 565 27.74 60.44 19.95
N ALA A 566 27.65 60.07 18.67
CA ALA A 566 28.53 60.59 17.64
C ALA A 566 27.92 61.82 16.95
N ALA A 567 28.71 62.88 16.80
CA ALA A 567 28.31 64.13 16.13
C ALA A 567 29.54 64.88 15.63
N GLY A 568 29.41 65.65 14.54
CA GLY A 568 30.46 66.55 14.06
C GLY A 568 31.80 65.87 13.70
N GLY A 569 31.78 64.58 13.34
CA GLY A 569 32.98 63.81 12.99
C GLY A 569 33.68 63.08 14.15
N GLY A 570 33.07 62.97 15.35
CA GLY A 570 33.66 62.26 16.49
C GLY A 570 32.66 61.78 17.55
N PHE A 571 33.15 61.15 18.62
CA PHE A 571 32.36 60.72 19.80
C PHE A 571 33.21 60.67 21.11
N PRO A 572 32.61 60.91 22.30
CA PRO A 572 33.34 60.87 23.57
C PRO A 572 33.29 59.51 24.29
N VAL A 573 34.36 59.12 24.96
CA VAL A 573 34.46 57.95 25.87
C VAL A 573 34.60 58.44 27.31
N ASN A 574 33.76 57.96 28.23
CA ASN A 574 33.72 58.37 29.65
C ASN A 574 34.03 57.18 30.57
N ILE A 575 34.93 57.38 31.53
CA ILE A 575 35.46 56.35 32.43
C ILE A 575 35.23 56.76 33.89
N SER A 576 34.62 55.89 34.68
CA SER A 576 34.22 56.14 36.07
C SER A 576 34.48 54.90 36.95
N ASN A 577 34.19 55.00 38.26
CA ASN A 577 34.40 53.95 39.27
C ASN A 577 35.86 53.42 39.37
N LEU A 578 36.85 54.23 39.02
CA LEU A 578 38.26 53.94 39.30
C LEU A 578 38.56 54.22 40.78
N ASP A 579 39.31 53.31 41.42
CA ASP A 579 39.71 53.41 42.83
C ASP A 579 40.47 54.70 43.10
N ALA A 580 39.90 55.55 43.95
CA ALA A 580 40.43 56.87 44.29
C ALA A 580 41.67 56.83 45.20
N SER A 581 42.06 55.66 45.72
CA SER A 581 43.28 55.49 46.52
C SER A 581 44.55 55.34 45.67
N ILE A 582 44.42 55.10 44.36
CA ILE A 582 45.54 54.85 43.45
C ILE A 582 45.89 56.12 42.65
N VAL A 583 47.16 56.54 42.71
CA VAL A 583 47.64 57.70 41.95
C VAL A 583 48.07 57.31 40.55
N PHE A 584 47.21 57.58 39.57
CA PHE A 584 47.48 57.38 38.15
C PHE A 584 48.23 58.57 37.55
N SER A 585 49.25 58.30 36.72
CA SER A 585 49.94 59.33 35.92
C SER A 585 49.18 59.69 34.65
N THR A 586 48.50 58.72 34.04
CA THR A 586 47.71 58.88 32.80
C THR A 586 46.59 57.85 32.75
N VAL A 587 45.49 58.21 32.06
CA VAL A 587 44.45 57.28 31.61
C VAL A 587 44.46 57.32 30.08
N ARG A 588 44.74 56.18 29.44
CA ARG A 588 44.83 56.05 27.98
C ARG A 588 43.61 55.32 27.45
N VAL A 589 43.05 55.80 26.35
CA VAL A 589 41.95 55.18 25.62
C VAL A 589 42.47 54.85 24.24
N ASP A 590 42.63 53.57 23.97
CA ASP A 590 43.04 53.07 22.67
C ASP A 590 41.79 52.71 21.88
N VAL A 591 41.69 53.23 20.66
CA VAL A 591 40.56 52.96 19.77
C VAL A 591 41.10 52.43 18.44
N TRP A 592 40.42 51.46 17.84
CA TRP A 592 40.76 50.89 16.53
C TRP A 592 39.51 50.32 15.86
N THR A 593 39.54 50.07 14.55
CA THR A 593 38.40 49.53 13.79
C THR A 593 38.64 48.14 13.19
N SER A 594 39.90 47.70 13.14
CA SER A 594 40.33 46.42 12.55
C SER A 594 40.64 45.33 13.60
N ALA A 595 40.33 44.06 13.32
CA ALA A 595 40.51 42.98 14.31
C ALA A 595 41.98 42.73 14.72
N ASP A 596 42.94 43.12 13.87
CA ASP A 596 44.39 43.05 14.10
C ASP A 596 44.97 44.31 14.79
N LYS A 597 44.12 45.31 15.09
CA LYS A 597 44.48 46.62 15.65
C LYS A 597 45.45 47.43 14.77
N GLY A 598 45.46 47.18 13.45
CA GLY A 598 46.37 47.83 12.51
C GLY A 598 46.19 49.35 12.36
N ASP A 599 45.01 49.87 12.75
CA ASP A 599 44.64 51.29 12.71
C ASP A 599 44.48 51.93 14.10
N ILE A 600 45.17 51.40 15.12
CA ILE A 600 45.03 51.86 16.51
C ILE A 600 45.48 53.31 16.74
N VAL A 601 44.61 54.11 17.38
CA VAL A 601 44.86 55.51 17.75
C VAL A 601 44.77 55.65 19.27
N HIS A 602 45.78 56.28 19.85
CA HIS A 602 45.97 56.41 21.29
C HIS A 602 45.51 57.79 21.79
N TYR A 603 44.36 57.85 22.46
CA TYR A 603 43.86 59.06 23.10
C TYR A 603 44.26 59.09 24.58
N THR A 604 44.53 60.29 25.12
CA THR A 604 44.72 60.48 26.57
C THR A 604 43.46 61.11 27.15
N ALA A 605 42.85 60.46 28.13
CA ALA A 605 41.62 60.94 28.74
C ALA A 605 41.91 62.02 29.79
N GLY A 606 41.26 63.18 29.68
CA GLY A 606 41.36 64.29 30.63
C GLY A 606 40.41 64.11 31.82
N LEU A 607 40.87 64.45 33.02
CA LEU A 607 40.01 64.50 34.21
C LEU A 607 39.00 65.67 34.07
N LYS A 608 37.71 65.38 34.16
CA LYS A 608 36.64 66.37 33.95
C LYS A 608 36.04 66.87 35.27
N SER A 609 35.58 65.95 36.12
CA SER A 609 35.21 66.18 37.53
C SER A 609 34.98 64.84 38.24
N GLY A 610 34.99 64.82 39.58
CA GLY A 610 34.51 63.67 40.37
C GLY A 610 35.12 62.30 40.01
N ASN A 611 36.44 62.23 39.83
CA ASN A 611 37.19 61.03 39.38
C ASN A 611 36.76 60.45 38.01
N THR A 612 36.04 61.22 37.20
CA THR A 612 35.61 60.83 35.84
C THR A 612 36.56 61.39 34.78
N TYR A 613 37.06 60.51 33.91
CA TYR A 613 37.96 60.82 32.81
C TYR A 613 37.23 60.74 31.46
N VAL A 614 37.56 61.63 30.52
CA VAL A 614 36.94 61.69 29.20
C VAL A 614 37.97 61.83 28.07
N ALA A 615 37.81 61.06 27.00
CA ALA A 615 38.57 61.19 25.75
C ALA A 615 37.61 61.42 24.57
N ASP A 616 37.89 62.42 23.73
CA ASP A 616 37.11 62.73 22.52
C ASP A 616 37.77 62.11 21.29
N VAL A 617 37.12 61.08 20.72
CA VAL A 617 37.58 60.29 19.56
C VAL A 617 37.15 60.95 18.26
N ARG A 618 38.01 60.97 17.24
CA ARG A 618 37.72 61.54 15.92
C ARG A 618 37.67 60.44 14.85
N LEU A 619 36.62 60.42 14.04
CA LEU A 619 36.42 59.40 13.01
C LEU A 619 37.41 59.54 11.84
N SER A 620 37.97 60.74 11.63
CA SER A 620 38.99 61.03 10.63
C SER A 620 40.36 60.39 10.89
N ASP A 621 40.60 59.93 12.11
CA ASP A 621 41.93 59.46 12.53
C ASP A 621 42.14 57.97 12.14
N PHE A 622 41.11 57.33 11.57
CA PHE A 622 41.06 55.93 11.15
C PHE A 622 40.89 55.80 9.63
N SER A 623 41.15 54.61 9.07
CA SER A 623 41.00 54.33 7.62
C SER A 623 39.54 54.14 7.16
N TYR A 624 38.60 54.86 7.79
CA TYR A 624 37.16 54.94 7.50
C TYR A 624 36.36 53.62 7.50
N ASN A 625 35.84 53.25 8.67
CA ASN A 625 34.81 52.23 8.80
C ASN A 625 33.50 52.81 9.40
N LEU A 626 32.36 52.52 8.75
CA LEU A 626 31.08 52.45 9.45
C LEU A 626 30.98 51.08 10.14
N GLY A 627 30.25 51.00 11.24
CA GLY A 627 30.26 49.83 12.12
C GLY A 627 31.12 50.03 13.36
N LYS A 628 31.77 48.95 13.81
CA LYS A 628 32.20 48.75 15.20
C LYS A 628 33.62 49.29 15.48
N TYR A 629 33.72 50.34 16.28
CA TYR A 629 34.97 50.85 16.84
C TYR A 629 35.21 50.13 18.17
N TYR A 630 36.34 49.44 18.30
CA TYR A 630 36.76 48.78 19.53
C TYR A 630 37.56 49.76 20.39
N ILE A 631 37.34 49.72 21.71
CA ILE A 631 37.84 50.70 22.67
C ILE A 631 38.43 49.96 23.87
N ALA A 632 39.72 50.10 24.12
CA ALA A 632 40.39 49.57 25.32
C ALA A 632 40.88 50.72 26.20
N VAL A 633 40.60 50.65 27.50
CA VAL A 633 41.00 51.67 28.48
C VAL A 633 42.08 51.13 29.38
N TYR A 634 43.19 51.86 29.46
CA TYR A 634 44.35 51.55 30.30
C TYR A 634 44.57 52.65 31.34
N THR A 635 44.95 52.26 32.55
CA THR A 635 45.50 53.19 33.55
C THR A 635 47.00 52.98 33.66
N GLN A 636 47.75 54.07 33.86
CA GLN A 636 49.18 54.01 34.15
C GLN A 636 49.47 54.58 35.53
N THR A 637 50.26 53.89 36.34
CA THR A 637 50.70 54.36 37.66
C THR A 637 51.89 55.31 37.56
N SER A 638 52.16 56.09 38.62
CA SER A 638 53.35 56.96 38.71
C SER A 638 54.71 56.24 38.60
N SER A 639 54.73 54.91 38.74
CA SER A 639 55.88 54.02 38.50
C SER A 639 55.96 53.46 37.07
N GLY A 640 55.05 53.86 36.18
CA GLY A 640 55.05 53.54 34.75
C GLY A 640 54.32 52.26 34.33
N ILE A 641 53.79 51.47 35.27
CA ILE A 641 53.07 50.21 34.99
C ILE A 641 51.71 50.52 34.37
N GLN A 642 51.35 49.85 33.28
CA GLN A 642 50.04 49.97 32.64
C GLN A 642 49.17 48.73 32.89
N ASN A 643 47.90 48.97 33.22
CA ASN A 643 46.88 47.94 33.42
C ASN A 643 45.69 48.20 32.49
N LEU A 644 45.24 47.18 31.75
CA LEU A 644 43.96 47.19 31.06
C LEU A 644 42.84 47.09 32.11
N ILE A 645 41.86 47.99 32.07
CA ILE A 645 40.78 48.05 33.07
C ILE A 645 39.38 47.82 32.49
N ALA A 646 39.20 47.99 31.18
CA ALA A 646 37.96 47.70 30.47
C ALA A 646 38.21 47.65 28.95
N GLU A 647 37.42 46.83 28.25
CA GLU A 647 37.22 46.91 26.81
C GLU A 647 35.73 47.08 26.51
N THR A 648 35.40 47.90 25.52
CA THR A 648 34.04 48.17 25.07
C THR A 648 34.06 48.57 23.59
N ASP A 649 32.93 49.00 23.05
CA ASP A 649 32.83 49.35 21.65
C ASP A 649 31.79 50.44 21.35
N LYS A 650 31.87 50.98 20.13
CA LYS A 650 30.91 51.94 19.59
C LYS A 650 30.62 51.65 18.12
N SER A 651 29.38 51.34 17.80
CA SER A 651 28.92 51.30 16.41
C SER A 651 28.58 52.70 15.90
N ILE A 652 29.05 53.02 14.69
CA ILE A 652 28.79 54.26 13.95
C ILE A 652 27.98 53.95 12.69
N SER A 653 26.89 54.69 12.46
CA SER A 653 25.96 54.52 11.33
C SER A 653 25.52 55.89 10.77
N ILE A 654 25.06 55.90 9.52
CA ILE A 654 24.57 57.08 8.78
C ILE A 654 23.05 57.02 8.58
N GLN A 655 22.41 58.14 8.25
CA GLN A 655 21.02 58.15 7.77
C GLN A 655 20.98 57.97 6.26
N THR A 656 20.37 56.87 5.80
CA THR A 656 20.43 56.41 4.41
C THR A 656 19.37 56.99 3.48
N GLY A 657 18.44 57.80 4.00
CA GLY A 657 17.33 58.39 3.25
C GLY A 657 16.21 57.41 2.90
N ALA A 658 15.20 57.87 2.16
CA ALA A 658 14.07 57.07 1.66
C ALA A 658 13.75 57.44 0.20
N PHE A 659 13.34 56.45 -0.59
CA PHE A 659 12.96 56.69 -1.98
C PHE A 659 11.60 57.38 -2.09
N ALA A 660 11.50 58.33 -3.03
CA ALA A 660 10.21 58.84 -3.51
C ALA A 660 9.57 57.84 -4.49
N GLU A 661 8.28 58.04 -4.78
CA GLU A 661 7.53 57.20 -5.73
C GLU A 661 8.16 57.25 -7.13
N ILE A 662 8.45 56.07 -7.71
CA ILE A 662 9.09 55.94 -9.02
C ILE A 662 8.03 56.07 -10.12
N ALA A 663 8.13 57.13 -10.93
CA ALA A 663 7.20 57.41 -12.02
C ALA A 663 7.77 57.02 -13.40
N ALA A 664 6.89 56.50 -14.27
CA ALA A 664 7.18 56.18 -15.66
C ALA A 664 7.06 57.40 -16.60
N SER A 665 7.82 57.40 -17.69
CA SER A 665 7.65 58.34 -18.80
C SER A 665 6.37 58.03 -19.59
N SER A 666 5.83 59.02 -20.30
CA SER A 666 4.54 58.93 -21.03
C SER A 666 4.48 57.87 -22.16
N ASN A 667 5.62 57.27 -22.51
CA ASN A 667 5.74 56.17 -23.47
C ASN A 667 6.07 54.80 -22.82
N GLY A 668 6.16 54.72 -21.49
CA GLY A 668 6.47 53.49 -20.75
C GLY A 668 7.94 53.00 -20.85
N LEU A 669 8.81 53.72 -21.56
CA LEU A 669 10.18 53.25 -21.87
C LEU A 669 11.28 53.73 -20.91
N ASN A 670 10.98 54.64 -19.98
CA ASN A 670 11.91 55.09 -18.94
C ASN A 670 11.20 55.32 -17.61
N TYR A 671 11.89 55.10 -16.49
CA TYR A 671 11.40 55.40 -15.13
C TYR A 671 12.39 56.32 -14.41
N THR A 672 11.93 57.15 -13.47
CA THR A 672 12.81 58.05 -12.68
C THR A 672 12.77 57.68 -11.21
N ALA A 673 13.93 57.38 -10.64
CA ALA A 673 14.08 57.08 -9.21
C ALA A 673 14.77 58.25 -8.49
N VAL A 674 14.29 58.57 -7.29
CA VAL A 674 14.82 59.66 -6.43
C VAL A 674 14.93 59.15 -5.00
N LEU A 675 16.09 59.35 -4.38
CA LEU A 675 16.37 59.03 -2.97
C LEU A 675 16.56 60.33 -2.18
N GLU A 676 15.77 60.55 -1.13
CA GLU A 676 15.71 61.81 -0.38
C GLU A 676 16.11 61.65 1.09
N GLY A 677 16.55 62.75 1.72
CA GLY A 677 16.74 62.82 3.17
C GLY A 677 18.02 62.16 3.70
N ILE A 678 19.05 62.04 2.87
CA ILE A 678 20.32 61.40 3.27
C ILE A 678 21.14 62.34 4.17
N ASP A 679 21.74 61.83 5.25
CA ASP A 679 22.78 62.53 6.01
C ASP A 679 24.04 61.68 6.14
N LEU A 680 25.01 62.02 5.29
CA LEU A 680 26.29 61.33 5.16
C LEU A 680 27.38 61.97 6.04
N LEU A 681 27.03 62.81 7.03
CA LEU A 681 27.95 63.40 8.01
C LEU A 681 29.16 64.17 7.42
N GLY A 682 29.11 64.52 6.13
CA GLY A 682 30.12 65.30 5.41
C GLY A 682 31.29 64.50 4.81
N ILE A 683 31.16 63.20 4.56
CA ILE A 683 32.28 62.31 4.15
C ILE A 683 32.20 61.68 2.74
N GLN A 684 31.27 62.11 1.87
CA GLN A 684 31.00 61.47 0.57
C GLN A 684 31.69 62.11 -0.66
N ARG A 685 31.75 61.35 -1.78
CA ARG A 685 32.26 61.82 -3.08
C ARG A 685 31.22 61.88 -4.21
N GLU A 686 30.34 60.88 -4.31
CA GLU A 686 29.18 60.81 -5.24
C GLU A 686 28.21 59.68 -4.81
N VAL A 687 27.06 59.54 -5.47
CA VAL A 687 26.07 58.46 -5.25
C VAL A 687 25.76 57.74 -6.57
N ARG A 688 25.58 56.41 -6.52
CA ARG A 688 25.28 55.53 -7.67
C ARG A 688 24.14 54.56 -7.36
N PHE A 689 23.34 54.25 -8.36
CA PHE A 689 22.20 53.33 -8.27
C PHE A 689 22.49 52.11 -9.15
N GLY A 690 22.40 50.91 -8.59
CA GLY A 690 22.41 49.63 -9.31
C GLY A 690 20.98 49.16 -9.54
N VAL A 691 20.65 48.72 -10.76
CA VAL A 691 19.29 48.36 -11.18
C VAL A 691 19.30 47.03 -11.92
N TRP A 692 18.33 46.16 -11.64
CA TRP A 692 18.09 44.87 -12.31
C TRP A 692 16.61 44.47 -12.19
N SER A 693 16.12 43.56 -13.02
CA SER A 693 14.78 42.97 -12.87
C SER A 693 14.80 41.66 -12.08
N ASP A 694 13.72 41.25 -11.42
CA ASP A 694 13.67 39.92 -10.75
C ASP A 694 13.57 38.75 -11.74
N VAL A 695 13.42 39.03 -13.04
CA VAL A 695 13.37 38.02 -14.10
C VAL A 695 14.77 37.42 -14.27
N ASN A 696 14.91 36.13 -13.96
CA ASN A 696 16.19 35.38 -13.92
C ASN A 696 17.22 35.83 -12.85
N GLY A 697 16.85 36.74 -11.93
CA GLY A 697 17.77 37.26 -10.91
C GLY A 697 18.57 38.46 -11.43
N GLN A 698 19.83 38.62 -11.02
CA GLN A 698 20.65 39.80 -11.38
C GLN A 698 21.33 39.69 -12.75
N ASP A 699 20.69 39.06 -13.75
CA ASP A 699 21.31 38.79 -15.05
C ASP A 699 21.48 40.05 -15.93
N ASP A 700 20.59 41.03 -15.75
CA ASP A 700 20.51 42.29 -16.48
C ASP A 700 21.12 43.51 -15.76
N PHE A 701 21.81 43.29 -14.64
CA PHE A 701 22.26 44.34 -13.72
C PHE A 701 23.07 45.48 -14.37
N GLN A 702 22.65 46.74 -14.13
CA GLN A 702 23.32 47.96 -14.62
C GLN A 702 23.59 49.00 -13.52
N TRP A 703 24.72 49.70 -13.60
CA TRP A 703 25.09 50.84 -12.75
C TRP A 703 24.80 52.19 -13.41
N TYR A 704 24.25 53.12 -12.62
CA TYR A 704 24.01 54.50 -13.02
C TYR A 704 24.53 55.48 -11.96
N THR A 705 25.18 56.58 -12.35
CA THR A 705 25.57 57.65 -11.40
C THR A 705 24.40 58.62 -11.21
N ALA A 706 24.05 58.93 -9.96
CA ALA A 706 22.92 59.78 -9.63
C ALA A 706 23.30 61.27 -9.58
N ALA A 707 22.39 62.14 -10.00
CA ALA A 707 22.55 63.59 -9.91
C ALA A 707 22.24 64.09 -8.48
N GLU A 708 23.13 64.89 -7.90
CA GLU A 708 23.00 65.43 -6.53
C GLU A 708 22.21 66.74 -6.48
N ASN A 709 21.29 66.86 -5.52
CA ASN A 709 20.58 68.09 -5.20
C ASN A 709 20.34 68.21 -3.69
N GLY A 710 21.34 68.71 -2.95
CA GLY A 710 21.28 68.92 -1.51
C GLY A 710 21.37 67.60 -0.73
N LYS A 711 20.27 67.16 -0.10
CA LYS A 711 20.17 65.86 0.61
C LYS A 711 19.44 64.78 -0.21
N SER A 712 19.25 65.01 -1.51
CA SER A 712 18.54 64.11 -2.42
C SER A 712 19.35 63.80 -3.69
N TYR A 713 19.18 62.61 -4.25
CA TYR A 713 19.89 62.11 -5.43
C TYR A 713 18.93 61.41 -6.40
N SER A 714 19.08 61.59 -7.71
CA SER A 714 18.13 61.06 -8.71
C SER A 714 18.76 60.47 -9.98
N VAL A 715 18.01 59.59 -10.66
CA VAL A 715 18.44 58.90 -11.89
C VAL A 715 17.27 58.52 -12.80
N THR A 716 17.52 58.40 -14.11
CA THR A 716 16.57 57.86 -15.10
C THR A 716 17.03 56.50 -15.60
N ILE A 717 16.10 55.55 -15.66
CA ILE A 717 16.31 54.11 -15.92
C ILE A 717 15.58 53.74 -17.23
N PRO A 718 16.30 53.38 -18.32
CA PRO A 718 15.69 52.90 -19.56
C PRO A 718 15.42 51.38 -19.49
N ILE A 719 14.20 50.92 -19.76
CA ILE A 719 13.83 49.50 -19.60
C ILE A 719 14.40 48.59 -20.70
N GLY A 720 14.73 49.14 -21.87
CA GLY A 720 15.31 48.37 -22.98
C GLY A 720 16.71 47.80 -22.69
N ASN A 721 17.26 48.06 -21.50
CA ASN A 721 18.51 47.50 -21.01
C ASN A 721 18.31 46.33 -20.03
N HIS A 722 17.05 45.87 -19.82
CA HIS A 722 16.65 44.94 -18.75
C HIS A 722 15.66 43.87 -19.23
N SER A 723 15.53 42.78 -18.47
CA SER A 723 14.84 41.51 -18.81
C SER A 723 13.31 41.58 -18.70
N GLY A 724 12.66 42.47 -19.47
CA GLY A 724 11.22 42.41 -19.73
C GLY A 724 10.31 42.99 -18.64
N ALA A 725 9.05 42.59 -18.61
CA ALA A 725 8.05 43.10 -17.66
C ALA A 725 8.03 42.33 -16.34
N GLY A 726 7.86 43.03 -15.21
CA GLY A 726 7.90 42.43 -13.88
C GLY A 726 8.36 43.40 -12.79
N VAL A 727 8.90 42.86 -11.70
CA VAL A 727 9.47 43.62 -10.58
C VAL A 727 10.88 44.06 -10.92
N TYR A 728 11.19 45.33 -10.65
CA TYR A 728 12.51 45.93 -10.85
C TYR A 728 13.06 46.39 -9.50
N ASN A 729 14.33 46.06 -9.23
CA ASN A 729 15.05 46.44 -8.03
C ASN A 729 15.96 47.64 -8.32
N VAL A 730 16.00 48.62 -7.40
CA VAL A 730 16.87 49.79 -7.46
C VAL A 730 17.60 49.91 -6.12
N HIS A 731 18.91 49.72 -6.12
CA HIS A 731 19.77 49.81 -4.92
C HIS A 731 20.70 51.03 -5.02
N ALA A 732 20.65 51.93 -4.05
CA ALA A 732 21.51 53.11 -3.99
C ALA A 732 22.76 52.88 -3.11
N TYR A 733 23.88 53.45 -3.51
CA TYR A 733 25.19 53.35 -2.85
C TYR A 733 25.91 54.71 -2.91
N TYR A 734 26.70 55.07 -1.90
CA TYR A 734 27.60 56.22 -1.95
C TYR A 734 29.05 55.78 -2.19
N ALA A 735 29.83 56.63 -2.86
CA ALA A 735 31.26 56.44 -3.08
C ALA A 735 32.08 57.18 -2.01
N LEU A 736 33.02 56.45 -1.39
CA LEU A 736 34.06 57.00 -0.52
C LEU A 736 35.16 57.71 -1.35
N PRO A 737 36.02 58.54 -0.73
CA PRO A 737 37.12 59.23 -1.42
C PRO A 737 38.11 58.32 -2.17
N ASN A 738 38.22 57.06 -1.76
CA ASN A 738 39.04 56.00 -2.37
C ASN A 738 38.35 55.29 -3.56
N GLY A 739 37.08 55.58 -3.85
CA GLY A 739 36.29 54.96 -4.92
C GLY A 739 35.46 53.74 -4.48
N GLU A 740 35.51 53.33 -3.22
CA GLU A 740 34.74 52.20 -2.70
C GLU A 740 33.25 52.55 -2.54
N LEU A 741 32.36 51.66 -3.00
CA LEU A 741 30.90 51.84 -2.91
C LEU A 741 30.33 51.20 -1.65
N ARG A 742 29.48 51.94 -0.93
CA ARG A 742 28.81 51.53 0.31
C ARG A 742 27.30 51.69 0.16
N PHE A 743 26.54 50.64 0.50
CA PHE A 743 25.07 50.61 0.34
C PHE A 743 24.37 51.65 1.22
N LEU A 744 23.26 52.20 0.71
CA LEU A 744 22.38 53.15 1.38
C LEU A 744 21.00 52.52 1.62
N ASN A 745 20.23 52.37 0.54
CA ASN A 745 18.84 51.93 0.61
C ASN A 745 18.43 51.27 -0.72
N ALA A 746 17.30 50.56 -0.71
CA ALA A 746 16.72 49.92 -1.88
C ALA A 746 15.22 50.24 -2.02
N VAL A 747 14.70 50.11 -3.24
CA VAL A 747 13.27 50.19 -3.56
C VAL A 747 12.97 49.29 -4.76
N THR A 748 11.72 48.86 -4.90
CA THR A 748 11.23 48.15 -6.09
C THR A 748 10.12 48.92 -6.81
N PHE A 749 10.00 48.72 -8.13
CA PHE A 749 8.87 49.21 -8.92
C PHE A 749 8.40 48.17 -9.94
N GLN A 750 7.22 48.37 -10.53
CA GLN A 750 6.58 47.42 -11.44
C GLN A 750 6.58 47.94 -12.89
N VAL A 751 6.95 47.07 -13.83
CA VAL A 751 6.83 47.27 -15.28
C VAL A 751 5.70 46.38 -15.80
N GLN A 752 4.69 46.98 -16.44
CA GLN A 752 3.42 46.33 -16.79
C GLN A 752 3.50 45.47 -18.07
N THR A 753 2.69 44.41 -18.15
CA THR A 753 2.54 43.54 -19.33
C THR A 753 1.46 44.03 -20.31
N VAL A 754 1.50 43.48 -21.53
CA VAL A 754 0.52 43.67 -22.62
C VAL A 754 -0.83 43.02 -22.25
N PRO A 755 -2.00 43.47 -22.78
CA PRO A 755 -3.31 42.98 -22.32
C PRO A 755 -3.54 41.47 -22.49
N THR A 756 -4.15 40.87 -21.47
CA THR A 756 -4.55 39.46 -21.40
C THR A 756 -5.65 39.10 -22.39
N GLY A 757 -5.46 38.01 -23.13
CA GLY A 757 -6.56 37.26 -23.75
C GLY A 757 -7.19 36.27 -22.78
N ALA A 758 -8.31 35.65 -23.17
CA ALA A 758 -8.98 34.62 -22.38
C ALA A 758 -8.35 33.24 -22.62
N ILE A 759 -8.44 32.37 -21.60
CA ILE A 759 -8.18 30.93 -21.70
C ILE A 759 -9.50 30.20 -21.44
N GLU A 760 -9.81 29.22 -22.29
CA GLU A 760 -10.98 28.36 -22.16
C GLU A 760 -10.54 26.89 -22.11
N PHE A 761 -11.33 26.08 -21.40
CA PHE A 761 -11.15 24.64 -21.31
C PHE A 761 -12.37 23.93 -21.88
N SER A 762 -12.16 22.95 -22.74
CA SER A 762 -13.22 22.17 -23.40
C SER A 762 -12.83 20.70 -23.47
N ASN A 763 -13.77 19.84 -23.86
CA ASN A 763 -13.57 18.39 -23.98
C ASN A 763 -12.92 17.75 -22.73
N VAL A 764 -13.30 18.20 -21.53
CA VAL A 764 -12.84 17.60 -20.27
C VAL A 764 -13.45 16.20 -20.15
N ASN A 765 -12.62 15.18 -20.32
CA ASN A 765 -13.04 13.80 -20.45
C ASN A 765 -12.49 12.97 -19.29
N GLY A 766 -13.37 12.62 -18.34
CA GLY A 766 -13.02 11.82 -17.16
C GLY A 766 -12.70 10.35 -17.43
N LYS A 767 -13.05 9.82 -18.60
CA LYS A 767 -12.79 8.42 -19.01
C LYS A 767 -11.40 8.26 -19.62
N ASP A 768 -11.02 9.24 -20.45
CA ASP A 768 -9.72 9.25 -21.14
C ASP A 768 -8.67 10.08 -20.38
N GLY A 769 -9.08 10.81 -19.34
CA GLY A 769 -8.19 11.67 -18.54
C GLY A 769 -7.63 12.88 -19.30
N THR A 770 -8.31 13.32 -20.37
CA THR A 770 -7.84 14.38 -21.27
C THR A 770 -8.67 15.65 -21.16
N PHE A 771 -8.07 16.80 -21.48
CA PHE A 771 -8.78 18.06 -21.65
C PHE A 771 -8.12 18.97 -22.69
N LYS A 772 -8.95 19.69 -23.45
CA LYS A 772 -8.51 20.67 -24.45
C LYS A 772 -8.35 22.04 -23.80
N ILE A 773 -7.20 22.66 -24.03
CA ILE A 773 -6.91 24.04 -23.67
C ILE A 773 -7.04 24.89 -24.94
N ILE A 774 -7.71 26.03 -24.84
CA ILE A 774 -7.89 27.02 -25.90
C ILE A 774 -7.44 28.38 -25.35
N GLY A 775 -6.63 29.13 -26.10
CA GLY A 775 -6.22 30.48 -25.74
C GLY A 775 -6.39 31.45 -26.89
N GLU A 776 -6.98 32.61 -26.61
CA GLU A 776 -6.98 33.74 -27.53
C GLU A 776 -5.76 34.64 -27.26
N ILE A 777 -5.05 35.03 -28.32
CA ILE A 777 -3.97 36.03 -28.23
C ILE A 777 -4.41 37.25 -29.04
N GLY A 778 -4.74 38.34 -28.34
CA GLY A 778 -5.13 39.60 -28.99
C GLY A 778 -4.01 40.17 -29.86
N GLN A 779 -4.34 41.01 -30.84
CA GLN A 779 -3.33 41.62 -31.72
C GLN A 779 -2.32 42.46 -30.92
N VAL A 780 -1.07 41.99 -30.88
CA VAL A 780 0.08 42.72 -30.34
C VAL A 780 1.06 43.04 -31.47
N GLY A 781 1.69 44.21 -31.43
CA GLY A 781 2.76 44.61 -32.36
C GLY A 781 4.10 43.92 -32.12
N LEU A 782 4.09 42.62 -31.82
CA LEU A 782 5.27 41.77 -31.62
C LEU A 782 5.26 40.62 -32.64
N GLU A 783 6.44 40.17 -33.05
CA GLU A 783 6.60 39.01 -33.93
C GLU A 783 6.49 37.71 -33.11
N VAL A 784 5.40 36.96 -33.33
CA VAL A 784 5.12 35.68 -32.64
C VAL A 784 5.87 34.55 -33.35
N ALA A 785 6.78 33.87 -32.64
CA ALA A 785 7.51 32.72 -33.17
C ALA A 785 6.88 31.38 -32.74
N LYS A 786 6.44 31.26 -31.48
CA LYS A 786 5.72 30.08 -30.94
C LYS A 786 4.75 30.48 -29.83
N VAL A 787 3.81 29.58 -29.53
CA VAL A 787 2.91 29.67 -28.37
C VAL A 787 2.96 28.35 -27.61
N LYS A 788 3.08 28.41 -26.28
CA LYS A 788 3.15 27.23 -25.40
C LYS A 788 2.26 27.40 -24.19
N VAL A 789 1.82 26.28 -23.61
CA VAL A 789 1.11 26.26 -22.34
C VAL A 789 1.84 25.39 -21.31
N GLY A 790 2.16 25.97 -20.16
CA GLY A 790 2.61 25.25 -18.99
C GLY A 790 1.40 24.88 -18.14
N VAL A 791 1.22 23.58 -17.89
CA VAL A 791 0.09 23.01 -17.15
C VAL A 791 0.63 22.34 -15.88
N TRP A 792 -0.01 22.51 -14.73
CA TRP A 792 0.43 21.87 -13.50
C TRP A 792 -0.70 21.53 -12.52
N CYS A 793 -0.47 20.47 -11.75
CA CYS A 793 -1.23 20.09 -10.57
C CYS A 793 -0.29 20.04 -9.35
N THR A 794 -0.64 19.30 -8.30
CA THR A 794 0.20 19.15 -7.09
C THR A 794 1.50 18.39 -7.28
N GLU A 795 1.66 17.64 -8.38
CA GLU A 795 2.85 16.78 -8.63
C GLU A 795 3.93 17.44 -9.50
N GLY A 796 3.62 18.55 -10.19
CA GLY A 796 4.59 19.24 -11.04
C GLY A 796 3.97 19.87 -12.30
N THR A 797 4.83 20.41 -13.15
CA THR A 797 4.47 21.16 -14.37
C THR A 797 4.92 20.42 -15.63
N TYR A 798 4.02 20.26 -16.59
CA TYR A 798 4.30 19.76 -17.94
C TYR A 798 4.02 20.87 -18.98
N TRP A 799 4.79 20.91 -20.07
CA TRP A 799 4.67 21.92 -21.11
C TRP A 799 4.18 21.32 -22.43
N TYR A 800 3.20 21.97 -23.04
CA TYR A 800 2.64 21.59 -24.34
C TYR A 800 2.83 22.74 -25.35
N ASP A 801 3.30 22.41 -26.56
CA ASP A 801 3.27 23.34 -27.69
C ASP A 801 1.81 23.53 -28.14
N MET A 802 1.38 24.77 -28.37
CA MET A 802 0.01 25.07 -28.81
C MET A 802 -0.06 25.24 -30.32
N GLN A 803 -1.09 24.67 -30.94
CA GLN A 803 -1.35 24.73 -32.38
C GLN A 803 -2.30 25.88 -32.71
N GLU A 804 -1.88 26.78 -33.59
CA GLU A 804 -2.71 27.85 -34.14
C GLU A 804 -3.92 27.28 -34.91
N GLN A 805 -5.08 27.91 -34.75
CA GLN A 805 -6.34 27.57 -35.42
C GLN A 805 -6.72 28.65 -36.44
N ALA A 806 -7.61 28.31 -37.38
CA ALA A 806 -8.00 29.21 -38.47
C ALA A 806 -8.78 30.48 -38.02
N ASP A 807 -9.22 30.54 -36.77
CA ASP A 807 -9.87 31.70 -36.13
C ASP A 807 -8.89 32.60 -35.37
N GLY A 808 -7.61 32.24 -35.28
CA GLY A 808 -6.57 32.97 -34.53
C GLY A 808 -6.42 32.53 -33.07
N SER A 809 -7.21 31.55 -32.60
CA SER A 809 -6.99 30.89 -31.31
C SER A 809 -5.85 29.87 -31.38
N TYR A 810 -5.32 29.49 -30.22
CA TYR A 810 -4.27 28.47 -30.07
C TYR A 810 -4.77 27.34 -29.18
N THR A 811 -4.45 26.08 -29.50
CA THR A 811 -4.97 24.93 -28.73
C THR A 811 -3.94 23.86 -28.42
N ALA A 812 -4.09 23.21 -27.27
CA ALA A 812 -3.29 22.07 -26.83
C ALA A 812 -4.17 21.00 -26.16
N MET A 813 -3.67 19.77 -26.10
CA MET A 813 -4.32 18.66 -25.39
C MET A 813 -3.44 18.24 -24.21
N ALA A 814 -4.00 18.30 -23.00
CA ALA A 814 -3.35 17.83 -21.79
C ALA A 814 -3.98 16.50 -21.34
N ASP A 815 -3.17 15.66 -20.69
CA ASP A 815 -3.52 14.29 -20.29
C ASP A 815 -3.00 14.02 -18.87
N VAL A 816 -3.85 13.52 -17.97
CA VAL A 816 -3.49 13.25 -16.57
C VAL A 816 -2.28 12.31 -16.41
N LYS A 817 -1.98 11.46 -17.39
CA LYS A 817 -0.81 10.55 -17.34
C LYS A 817 0.51 11.32 -17.26
N ASP A 818 0.59 12.49 -17.90
CA ASP A 818 1.79 13.35 -17.91
C ASP A 818 2.04 14.00 -16.52
N HIS A 819 1.04 13.93 -15.63
CA HIS A 819 1.02 14.54 -14.30
C HIS A 819 0.77 13.50 -13.20
N GLY A 820 1.28 12.27 -13.39
CA GLY A 820 1.24 11.22 -12.39
C GLY A 820 -0.16 10.64 -12.12
N TYR A 821 -1.07 10.68 -13.10
CA TYR A 821 -2.44 10.16 -13.02
C TYR A 821 -3.31 10.85 -11.95
N ARG A 822 -3.03 12.11 -11.61
CA ARG A 822 -3.81 12.84 -10.61
C ARG A 822 -5.10 13.42 -11.20
N PHE A 823 -6.23 13.17 -10.54
CA PHE A 823 -7.48 13.86 -10.82
C PHE A 823 -7.70 15.00 -9.81
N GLY A 824 -8.32 16.09 -10.24
CA GLY A 824 -8.46 17.31 -9.44
C GLY A 824 -8.29 18.59 -10.25
N VAL A 825 -7.81 19.66 -9.59
CA VAL A 825 -7.64 20.98 -10.21
C VAL A 825 -6.30 21.07 -10.93
N TYR A 826 -6.37 21.36 -12.23
CA TYR A 826 -5.27 21.68 -13.12
C TYR A 826 -5.23 23.18 -13.38
N ASN A 827 -4.04 23.78 -13.27
CA ASN A 827 -3.80 25.17 -13.65
C ASN A 827 -3.02 25.19 -14.97
N ALA A 828 -3.24 26.20 -15.80
CA ALA A 828 -2.56 26.37 -17.08
C ALA A 828 -2.22 27.84 -17.34
N HIS A 829 -1.00 28.12 -17.79
CA HIS A 829 -0.50 29.43 -18.19
C HIS A 829 0.04 29.39 -19.62
N ILE A 830 -0.41 30.31 -20.46
CA ILE A 830 -0.03 30.46 -21.87
C ILE A 830 1.06 31.52 -21.99
N TYR A 831 2.07 31.22 -22.82
CA TYR A 831 3.21 32.07 -23.10
C TYR A 831 3.46 32.20 -24.62
N VAL A 832 3.86 33.38 -25.03
CA VAL A 832 4.27 33.72 -26.40
C VAL A 832 5.80 33.82 -26.47
N GLU A 833 6.41 33.07 -27.37
CA GLU A 833 7.85 33.09 -27.67
C GLU A 833 8.10 34.06 -28.84
N ASN A 834 9.01 35.03 -28.66
CA ASN A 834 9.44 35.91 -29.76
C ASN A 834 10.54 35.25 -30.62
N SER A 835 10.96 35.91 -31.70
CA SER A 835 12.00 35.41 -32.63
C SER A 835 13.40 35.28 -32.02
N GLU A 836 13.63 35.80 -30.81
CA GLU A 836 14.88 35.68 -30.04
C GLU A 836 14.78 34.62 -28.91
N GLY A 837 13.64 33.94 -28.77
CA GLY A 837 13.40 32.90 -27.75
C GLY A 837 12.94 33.43 -26.39
N ALA A 838 12.69 34.72 -26.24
CA ALA A 838 12.14 35.30 -25.01
C ALA A 838 10.64 34.99 -24.88
N MET A 839 10.25 34.51 -23.70
CA MET A 839 8.88 34.07 -23.39
C MET A 839 8.11 35.14 -22.61
N GLN A 840 6.97 35.60 -23.14
CA GLN A 840 6.07 36.53 -22.47
C GLN A 840 4.77 35.82 -22.03
N TYR A 841 4.38 35.98 -20.77
CA TYR A 841 3.09 35.50 -20.27
C TYR A 841 1.91 36.21 -20.97
N ALA A 842 0.90 35.45 -21.39
CA ALA A 842 -0.24 35.94 -22.16
C ALA A 842 -1.61 35.74 -21.47
N ALA A 843 -1.86 34.56 -20.91
CA ALA A 843 -3.14 34.21 -20.28
C ALA A 843 -2.98 33.06 -19.26
N GLY A 844 -3.96 32.90 -18.36
CA GLY A 844 -3.90 31.87 -17.32
C GLY A 844 -5.26 31.56 -16.70
N GLY A 845 -5.45 30.31 -16.26
CA GLY A 845 -6.71 29.80 -15.73
C GLY A 845 -6.61 28.38 -15.20
N SER A 846 -7.74 27.80 -14.79
CA SER A 846 -7.78 26.45 -14.23
C SER A 846 -9.04 25.67 -14.62
N VAL A 847 -8.95 24.34 -14.55
CA VAL A 847 -10.00 23.38 -14.84
C VAL A 847 -9.97 22.24 -13.83
N THR A 848 -11.13 21.68 -13.49
CA THR A 848 -11.22 20.46 -12.66
C THR A 848 -11.46 19.26 -13.55
N VAL A 849 -10.59 18.26 -13.46
CA VAL A 849 -10.71 16.98 -14.17
C VAL A 849 -11.10 15.92 -13.14
N THR A 850 -12.31 15.39 -13.24
CA THR A 850 -12.82 14.32 -12.36
C THR A 850 -12.76 12.98 -13.10
N ALA A 851 -12.27 11.93 -12.46
CA ALA A 851 -12.29 10.58 -13.03
C ALA A 851 -13.72 10.06 -13.18
N ASP A 852 -14.01 9.42 -14.32
CA ASP A 852 -15.24 8.67 -14.59
C ASP A 852 -14.81 7.29 -15.08
N ASN A 853 -14.73 6.32 -14.16
CA ASN A 853 -14.29 4.95 -14.45
C ASN A 853 -12.96 4.86 -15.25
N TYR A 854 -12.01 5.77 -15.01
CA TYR A 854 -10.72 5.77 -15.72
C TYR A 854 -9.90 4.54 -15.31
N ILE A 855 -9.48 3.73 -16.28
CA ILE A 855 -8.71 2.50 -16.06
C ILE A 855 -7.24 2.74 -16.38
N LYS A 856 -6.37 2.53 -15.40
CA LYS A 856 -4.92 2.49 -15.54
C LYS A 856 -4.45 1.04 -15.45
N THR A 857 -3.50 0.66 -16.31
CA THR A 857 -2.71 -0.57 -16.19
C THR A 857 -1.22 -0.24 -16.08
N SER A 858 -0.47 -1.11 -15.43
CA SER A 858 0.99 -1.07 -15.35
C SER A 858 1.54 -2.47 -15.16
N ASN A 859 2.56 -2.86 -15.92
CA ASN A 859 3.14 -4.21 -15.85
C ASN A 859 4.51 -4.14 -15.14
N PRO A 860 4.58 -4.31 -13.81
CA PRO A 860 5.85 -4.22 -13.06
C PRO A 860 6.80 -5.40 -13.29
N SER A 861 6.36 -6.45 -13.99
CA SER A 861 7.20 -7.52 -14.52
C SER A 861 6.47 -8.19 -15.68
N SER A 862 7.14 -9.04 -16.46
CA SER A 862 6.50 -9.78 -17.56
C SER A 862 5.34 -10.68 -17.08
N ASN A 863 5.36 -11.10 -15.81
CA ASN A 863 4.33 -11.96 -15.22
C ASN A 863 3.27 -11.23 -14.39
N ILE A 864 3.32 -9.90 -14.24
CA ILE A 864 2.40 -9.15 -13.37
C ILE A 864 1.79 -7.96 -14.12
N CYS A 865 0.47 -7.77 -13.98
CA CYS A 865 -0.24 -6.53 -14.34
C CYS A 865 -0.97 -5.98 -13.11
N ASP A 866 -0.65 -4.76 -12.72
CA ASP A 866 -1.42 -3.97 -11.77
C ASP A 866 -2.47 -3.14 -12.50
N ILE A 867 -3.74 -3.27 -12.10
CA ILE A 867 -4.88 -2.56 -12.69
C ILE A 867 -5.48 -1.65 -11.61
N THR A 868 -5.73 -0.38 -11.94
CA THR A 868 -6.36 0.59 -11.04
C THR A 868 -7.51 1.31 -11.73
N ILE A 869 -8.68 1.35 -11.10
CA ILE A 869 -9.82 2.15 -11.55
C ILE A 869 -10.01 3.39 -10.66
N TYR A 870 -9.97 4.57 -11.28
CA TYR A 870 -10.20 5.86 -10.65
C TYR A 870 -11.64 6.33 -10.89
N GLY A 871 -12.26 6.90 -9.86
CA GLY A 871 -13.65 7.39 -9.93
C GLY A 871 -14.68 6.36 -10.41
N PRO A 872 -14.70 5.11 -9.87
CA PRO A 872 -15.71 4.13 -10.24
C PRO A 872 -17.12 4.64 -9.90
N ASN A 873 -17.99 4.72 -10.91
CA ASN A 873 -19.32 5.33 -10.79
C ASN A 873 -20.27 4.78 -11.86
N VAL A 874 -21.42 4.25 -11.46
CA VAL A 874 -22.54 3.99 -12.38
C VAL A 874 -23.79 4.63 -11.80
N ASN A 875 -24.51 5.40 -12.62
CA ASN A 875 -25.73 6.12 -12.27
C ASN A 875 -25.61 7.08 -11.05
N GLY A 876 -24.40 7.60 -10.77
CA GLY A 876 -24.14 8.51 -9.65
C GLY A 876 -23.95 7.80 -8.31
N GLN A 877 -23.84 6.47 -8.28
CA GLN A 877 -23.66 5.68 -7.07
C GLN A 877 -22.21 5.22 -6.92
N THR A 878 -21.75 5.12 -5.67
CA THR A 878 -20.41 4.64 -5.30
C THR A 878 -20.41 3.13 -5.02
N PRO A 879 -19.32 2.41 -5.35
CA PRO A 879 -19.19 0.98 -5.07
C PRO A 879 -19.11 0.66 -3.57
N ASP A 880 -19.74 -0.44 -3.17
CA ASP A 880 -19.38 -1.15 -1.93
C ASP A 880 -18.02 -1.85 -2.13
N THR A 881 -17.89 -2.59 -3.24
CA THR A 881 -16.64 -3.21 -3.70
C THR A 881 -16.51 -3.21 -5.22
N ILE A 882 -15.28 -3.38 -5.72
CA ILE A 882 -14.95 -3.60 -7.13
C ILE A 882 -14.36 -5.00 -7.28
N ARG A 883 -14.72 -5.73 -8.34
CA ARG A 883 -14.12 -7.02 -8.70
C ARG A 883 -13.56 -7.00 -10.12
N PHE A 884 -12.47 -7.76 -10.30
CA PHE A 884 -11.67 -7.82 -11.52
C PHE A 884 -11.58 -9.26 -12.05
N PRO A 885 -12.68 -9.85 -12.57
CA PRO A 885 -12.62 -11.10 -13.33
C PRO A 885 -11.63 -10.99 -14.49
N SER A 886 -10.61 -11.83 -14.46
CA SER A 886 -9.49 -11.83 -15.40
C SER A 886 -9.27 -13.24 -15.95
N TRP A 887 -8.95 -13.36 -17.23
CA TRP A 887 -8.69 -14.64 -17.91
C TRP A 887 -7.70 -14.43 -19.06
N SER A 888 -7.04 -15.50 -19.49
CA SER A 888 -6.20 -15.47 -20.68
C SER A 888 -7.06 -15.44 -21.95
N SER A 889 -6.65 -14.69 -22.98
CA SER A 889 -7.44 -14.56 -24.22
C SER A 889 -7.43 -15.83 -25.09
N GLU A 890 -6.49 -16.74 -24.85
CA GLU A 890 -6.45 -18.04 -25.52
C GLU A 890 -7.34 -19.06 -24.80
N GLY A 891 -8.36 -19.61 -25.45
CA GLY A 891 -9.24 -20.61 -24.83
C GLY A 891 -10.44 -20.03 -24.09
N ASP A 892 -10.78 -18.77 -24.33
CA ASP A 892 -11.88 -18.04 -23.69
C ASP A 892 -11.75 -18.03 -22.15
N GLN A 893 -12.85 -18.12 -21.40
CA GLN A 893 -12.85 -18.02 -19.94
C GLN A 893 -12.45 -19.34 -19.23
N ASP A 894 -11.59 -20.17 -19.84
CA ASP A 894 -11.19 -21.49 -19.30
C ASP A 894 -10.23 -21.43 -18.10
N ASP A 895 -9.62 -20.27 -17.85
CA ASP A 895 -8.80 -19.97 -16.67
C ASP A 895 -9.19 -18.66 -15.96
N LEU A 896 -10.49 -18.35 -15.98
CA LEU A 896 -11.11 -17.22 -15.30
C LEU A 896 -10.88 -17.22 -13.78
N ILE A 897 -10.29 -16.15 -13.26
CA ILE A 897 -10.12 -15.89 -11.82
C ILE A 897 -10.77 -14.55 -11.46
N TRP A 898 -11.56 -14.54 -10.40
CA TRP A 898 -12.15 -13.33 -9.83
C TRP A 898 -11.25 -12.77 -8.74
N TYR A 899 -10.72 -11.57 -8.95
CA TYR A 899 -9.92 -10.87 -7.96
C TYR A 899 -10.75 -9.77 -7.28
N ASP A 900 -10.69 -9.69 -5.94
CA ASP A 900 -11.30 -8.61 -5.17
C ASP A 900 -10.41 -7.35 -5.20
N GLY A 901 -11.02 -6.18 -5.42
CA GLY A 901 -10.33 -4.90 -5.51
C GLY A 901 -9.96 -4.31 -4.16
N ILE A 902 -8.69 -3.95 -3.99
CA ILE A 902 -8.18 -3.24 -2.82
C ILE A 902 -8.56 -1.77 -2.94
N LYS A 903 -9.30 -1.24 -1.96
CA LYS A 903 -9.70 0.18 -1.91
C LYS A 903 -8.53 1.04 -1.42
N ASN A 904 -8.12 2.00 -2.23
CA ASN A 904 -7.05 2.94 -1.92
C ASN A 904 -7.57 4.16 -1.12
N SER A 905 -6.64 4.90 -0.51
CA SER A 905 -6.94 6.10 0.30
C SER A 905 -7.51 7.28 -0.50
N ASP A 906 -7.30 7.31 -1.81
CA ASP A 906 -7.86 8.30 -2.74
C ASP A 906 -9.26 7.90 -3.28
N GLY A 907 -9.78 6.74 -2.87
CA GLY A 907 -11.06 6.20 -3.34
C GLY A 907 -11.01 5.44 -4.66
N SER A 908 -9.83 5.30 -5.29
CA SER A 908 -9.62 4.35 -6.37
C SER A 908 -9.60 2.90 -5.85
N TYR A 909 -9.74 1.93 -6.75
CA TYR A 909 -9.59 0.50 -6.42
C TYR A 909 -8.50 -0.10 -7.30
N SER A 910 -7.61 -0.89 -6.71
CA SER A 910 -6.49 -1.55 -7.40
C SER A 910 -6.50 -3.05 -7.21
N VAL A 911 -5.90 -3.76 -8.15
CA VAL A 911 -5.68 -5.20 -8.11
C VAL A 911 -4.35 -5.55 -8.76
N ARG A 912 -3.75 -6.66 -8.35
CA ARG A 912 -2.59 -7.27 -8.98
C ARG A 912 -2.98 -8.61 -9.59
N ILE A 913 -2.79 -8.74 -10.90
CA ILE A 913 -2.99 -9.99 -11.64
C ILE A 913 -1.62 -10.63 -11.88
N ASP A 914 -1.41 -11.85 -11.40
CA ASP A 914 -0.18 -12.62 -11.62
C ASP A 914 -0.48 -13.76 -12.61
N ARG A 915 0.31 -13.83 -13.70
CA ARG A 915 0.31 -14.90 -14.69
C ARG A 915 0.40 -16.28 -14.07
N ASN A 916 1.07 -16.42 -12.94
CA ASN A 916 1.29 -17.72 -12.29
C ASN A 916 0.00 -18.30 -11.67
N ALA A 917 -1.01 -17.47 -11.41
CA ALA A 917 -2.34 -17.94 -11.03
C ALA A 917 -3.12 -18.52 -12.22
N HIS A 918 -2.82 -18.06 -13.44
CA HIS A 918 -3.51 -18.46 -14.67
C HIS A 918 -2.81 -19.62 -15.40
N ARG A 919 -3.57 -20.36 -16.21
CA ARG A 919 -3.08 -21.56 -16.91
C ARG A 919 -2.13 -21.16 -18.03
N ARG A 920 -2.48 -20.12 -18.79
CA ARG A 920 -1.79 -19.74 -20.03
C ARG A 920 -0.94 -18.47 -19.89
N SER A 921 -0.24 -18.11 -20.95
CA SER A 921 0.52 -16.87 -21.14
C SER A 921 0.15 -16.28 -22.50
N GLY A 922 0.51 -15.03 -22.77
CA GLY A 922 0.04 -14.30 -23.94
C GLY A 922 -0.95 -13.22 -23.52
N GLY A 923 -1.99 -13.01 -24.32
CA GLY A 923 -3.02 -12.00 -24.03
C GLY A 923 -3.89 -12.35 -22.83
N PHE A 924 -4.39 -11.31 -22.15
CA PHE A 924 -5.28 -11.36 -21.00
C PHE A 924 -6.38 -10.31 -21.15
N ILE A 925 -7.58 -10.65 -20.69
CA ILE A 925 -8.73 -9.76 -20.62
C ILE A 925 -9.16 -9.67 -19.16
N THR A 926 -9.32 -8.44 -18.65
CA THR A 926 -9.96 -8.18 -17.36
C THR A 926 -11.20 -7.32 -17.57
N HIS A 927 -12.34 -7.80 -17.09
CA HIS A 927 -13.52 -6.95 -16.88
C HIS A 927 -13.49 -6.36 -15.47
N ILE A 928 -14.13 -5.20 -15.29
CA ILE A 928 -14.22 -4.50 -14.00
C ILE A 928 -15.69 -4.33 -13.64
N TYR A 929 -16.12 -4.91 -12.52
CA TYR A 929 -17.48 -4.83 -12.02
C TYR A 929 -17.55 -4.12 -10.67
N MET A 930 -18.40 -3.10 -10.60
CA MET A 930 -18.85 -2.50 -9.34
C MET A 930 -20.01 -3.30 -8.75
N TYR A 931 -19.96 -3.52 -7.44
CA TYR A 931 -21.07 -4.08 -6.67
C TYR A 931 -21.70 -3.01 -5.77
N ILE A 932 -23.04 -2.98 -5.77
CA ILE A 932 -23.87 -2.21 -4.85
C ILE A 932 -24.91 -3.17 -4.29
N GLY A 933 -24.77 -3.52 -3.01
CA GLY A 933 -25.45 -4.67 -2.42
C GLY A 933 -25.16 -5.95 -3.23
N SER A 934 -26.22 -6.64 -3.65
CA SER A 934 -26.13 -7.84 -4.49
C SER A 934 -26.10 -7.57 -6.01
N SER A 935 -26.16 -6.31 -6.45
CA SER A 935 -26.22 -5.94 -7.87
C SER A 935 -24.84 -5.62 -8.43
N ALA A 936 -24.49 -6.23 -9.57
CA ALA A 936 -23.24 -5.98 -10.30
C ALA A 936 -23.46 -5.06 -11.51
N TYR A 937 -22.56 -4.10 -11.70
CA TYR A 937 -22.55 -3.14 -12.80
C TYR A 937 -21.16 -3.12 -13.46
N MET A 938 -21.10 -3.24 -14.79
CA MET A 938 -19.82 -3.21 -15.51
C MET A 938 -19.31 -1.76 -15.62
N CYS A 939 -18.12 -1.50 -15.10
CA CYS A 939 -17.44 -0.21 -15.18
C CYS A 939 -16.56 -0.08 -16.42
N GLY A 940 -16.02 -1.20 -16.91
CA GLY A 940 -15.22 -1.26 -18.14
C GLY A 940 -14.46 -2.58 -18.28
N SER A 941 -13.52 -2.62 -19.21
CA SER A 941 -12.62 -3.74 -19.45
C SER A 941 -11.26 -3.25 -19.93
N VAL A 942 -10.23 -4.08 -19.79
CA VAL A 942 -8.89 -3.82 -20.31
C VAL A 942 -8.23 -5.10 -20.82
N GLU A 943 -7.41 -4.96 -21.84
CA GLU A 943 -6.60 -6.02 -22.44
C GLU A 943 -5.11 -5.72 -22.23
N TYR A 944 -4.32 -6.74 -21.92
CA TYR A 944 -2.88 -6.67 -21.71
C TYR A 944 -2.27 -8.05 -21.97
N SER A 945 -0.95 -8.22 -21.76
CA SER A 945 -0.28 -9.52 -21.95
C SER A 945 0.59 -9.88 -20.75
N LEU A 946 0.62 -11.16 -20.38
CA LEU A 946 1.46 -11.69 -19.31
C LEU A 946 2.18 -13.01 -19.68
N TYR A 947 3.40 -13.17 -19.16
CA TYR A 947 4.36 -14.22 -19.49
C TYR A 947 5.02 -14.81 -18.22
N ARG A 948 5.97 -15.75 -18.32
CA ARG A 948 6.61 -16.39 -17.16
C ARG A 948 7.92 -15.69 -16.77
N SER A 949 8.05 -15.34 -15.49
CA SER A 949 9.21 -14.63 -14.94
C SER A 949 10.52 -15.43 -14.97
N GLY A 950 11.64 -14.76 -15.26
CA GLY A 950 13.00 -15.19 -14.93
C GLY A 950 13.74 -15.99 -16.00
N GLU A 951 13.11 -16.29 -17.13
CA GLU A 951 13.76 -16.90 -18.30
C GLU A 951 13.76 -15.90 -19.48
N PHE A 952 14.36 -16.26 -20.62
CA PHE A 952 14.21 -15.49 -21.86
C PHE A 952 12.82 -15.75 -22.46
N ASP A 953 11.82 -15.20 -21.77
CA ASP A 953 10.40 -15.35 -22.02
C ASP A 953 9.94 -14.61 -23.29
N ASP A 954 8.65 -14.69 -23.61
CA ASP A 954 8.12 -14.10 -24.85
C ASP A 954 8.18 -12.56 -24.84
N TYR A 955 8.21 -11.94 -23.66
CA TYR A 955 8.41 -10.49 -23.52
C TYR A 955 9.87 -10.10 -23.79
N ALA A 956 10.83 -10.83 -23.23
CA ALA A 956 12.24 -10.66 -23.53
C ALA A 956 12.53 -10.94 -25.02
N GLN A 957 11.89 -11.93 -25.62
CA GLN A 957 11.92 -12.18 -27.07
C GLN A 957 11.38 -10.98 -27.85
N GLU A 958 10.20 -10.46 -27.49
CA GLU A 958 9.57 -9.31 -28.17
C GLU A 958 10.45 -8.05 -28.08
N VAL A 959 10.96 -7.73 -26.89
CA VAL A 959 11.91 -6.63 -26.67
C VAL A 959 13.17 -6.85 -27.52
N MET A 960 13.72 -8.07 -27.53
CA MET A 960 14.94 -8.36 -28.29
C MET A 960 14.71 -8.26 -29.80
N HIS A 961 13.62 -8.77 -30.37
CA HIS A 961 13.36 -8.61 -31.80
C HIS A 961 13.09 -7.15 -32.16
N LYS A 962 12.41 -6.37 -31.30
CA LYS A 962 12.19 -4.93 -31.51
C LYS A 962 13.49 -4.15 -31.49
N ILE A 963 14.43 -4.52 -30.63
CA ILE A 963 15.79 -3.98 -30.60
C ILE A 963 16.56 -4.35 -31.87
N ILE A 964 16.57 -5.63 -32.25
CA ILE A 964 17.26 -6.11 -33.46
C ILE A 964 16.73 -5.39 -34.69
N PHE A 965 15.41 -5.39 -34.95
CA PHE A 965 14.84 -4.65 -36.07
C PHE A 965 15.18 -3.14 -36.04
N ALA A 966 15.18 -2.51 -34.87
CA ALA A 966 15.50 -1.09 -34.71
C ALA A 966 16.97 -0.73 -35.01
N VAL A 967 17.93 -1.49 -34.49
CA VAL A 967 19.36 -1.23 -34.75
C VAL A 967 19.78 -1.70 -36.13
N GLU A 968 19.15 -2.77 -36.61
CA GLU A 968 19.46 -3.33 -37.90
C GLU A 968 18.92 -2.42 -39.02
N THR A 969 17.65 -2.00 -39.02
CA THR A 969 17.07 -1.16 -40.11
C THR A 969 17.70 0.23 -40.31
N GLY A 970 18.73 0.57 -39.52
CA GLY A 970 19.49 1.82 -39.61
C GLY A 970 18.76 3.04 -39.05
N GLY A 971 17.50 2.89 -38.64
CA GLY A 971 16.71 3.96 -38.04
C GLY A 971 17.04 4.25 -36.58
N GLN A 972 17.49 3.24 -35.81
CA GLN A 972 17.69 3.34 -34.35
C GLN A 972 16.46 3.88 -33.60
N ILE A 973 15.26 3.56 -34.11
CA ILE A 973 13.94 3.82 -33.50
C ILE A 973 13.40 2.48 -33.02
N TYR A 974 13.10 2.35 -31.72
CA TYR A 974 12.66 1.11 -31.10
C TYR A 974 11.46 0.49 -31.81
N GLY A 975 11.51 -0.82 -32.08
CA GLY A 975 10.43 -1.55 -32.76
C GLY A 975 10.22 -1.22 -34.25
N ASN A 976 11.04 -0.34 -34.85
CA ASN A 976 10.93 -0.01 -36.27
C ASN A 976 11.44 -1.17 -37.15
N ALA A 977 10.52 -2.05 -37.55
CA ALA A 977 10.78 -3.18 -38.43
C ALA A 977 10.44 -2.86 -39.90
N ARG A 978 11.16 -3.49 -40.83
CA ARG A 978 11.00 -3.28 -42.27
C ARG A 978 10.96 -4.59 -43.04
N TYR A 979 9.81 -5.26 -42.96
CA TYR A 979 9.56 -6.59 -43.51
C TYR A 979 9.55 -6.66 -45.06
N ASP A 980 9.57 -5.53 -45.75
CA ASP A 980 9.44 -5.43 -47.21
C ASP A 980 10.77 -5.40 -47.99
N ASP A 981 11.92 -5.33 -47.31
CA ASP A 981 13.17 -5.06 -48.02
C ASP A 981 13.77 -6.29 -48.69
N PHE A 982 14.00 -6.16 -49.99
CA PHE A 982 14.70 -7.13 -50.83
C PHE A 982 16.08 -6.57 -51.20
N THR A 983 17.15 -7.30 -50.85
CA THR A 983 18.52 -6.96 -51.26
C THR A 983 19.04 -7.99 -52.26
N GLN A 984 19.68 -7.50 -53.31
CA GLN A 984 20.19 -8.36 -54.39
C GLN A 984 21.39 -9.21 -53.92
N ALA A 985 21.60 -10.36 -54.55
CA ALA A 985 22.79 -11.17 -54.27
C ALA A 985 24.10 -10.41 -54.50
N TYR A 986 25.08 -10.68 -53.63
CA TYR A 986 26.41 -10.08 -53.63
C TYR A 986 26.45 -8.54 -53.51
N LYS A 987 25.33 -7.90 -53.13
CA LYS A 987 25.28 -6.49 -52.76
C LYS A 987 25.03 -6.35 -51.26
N ASN A 988 25.73 -5.40 -50.64
CA ASN A 988 25.29 -4.84 -49.37
C ASN A 988 24.17 -3.83 -49.66
N SER A 989 23.21 -3.70 -48.74
CA SER A 989 22.25 -2.61 -48.80
C SER A 989 22.94 -1.30 -48.39
N GLU A 990 22.64 -0.19 -49.08
CA GLU A 990 23.08 1.16 -48.64
C GLU A 990 22.44 1.55 -47.31
N LYS A 991 21.34 0.88 -46.95
CA LYS A 991 20.78 0.82 -45.60
C LYS A 991 21.10 -0.58 -45.08
N GLU A 992 22.35 -0.80 -44.68
CA GLU A 992 22.73 -2.10 -44.11
C GLU A 992 21.77 -2.47 -42.97
N THR A 993 21.60 -3.78 -42.83
CA THR A 993 21.00 -4.51 -41.71
C THR A 993 19.46 -4.60 -41.62
N ALA A 994 18.96 -5.83 -41.42
CA ALA A 994 17.60 -6.29 -41.04
C ALA A 994 17.44 -7.77 -41.45
N ILE A 995 16.99 -8.66 -40.54
CA ILE A 995 16.59 -10.04 -40.90
C ILE A 995 15.24 -10.03 -41.65
N THR A 996 15.30 -9.58 -42.89
CA THR A 996 14.42 -10.06 -43.96
C THR A 996 15.30 -10.88 -44.93
N ILE A 997 14.84 -11.13 -46.16
CA ILE A 997 15.71 -11.62 -47.25
C ILE A 997 16.65 -10.49 -47.74
N GLY A 998 17.51 -10.02 -46.82
CA GLY A 998 18.32 -8.82 -46.98
C GLY A 998 19.47 -8.64 -45.98
N ALA A 999 19.56 -9.42 -44.89
CA ALA A 999 20.69 -9.41 -43.94
C ALA A 999 21.97 -10.02 -44.54
N GLY A 1000 22.69 -9.23 -45.35
CA GLY A 1000 24.00 -9.58 -45.88
C GLY A 1000 23.97 -10.60 -47.03
N ALA A 1001 24.45 -10.18 -48.21
CA ALA A 1001 24.88 -11.05 -49.31
C ALA A 1001 23.99 -12.27 -49.65
N TRP A 1002 22.66 -12.12 -49.71
CA TRP A 1002 21.67 -13.13 -50.15
C TRP A 1002 22.07 -14.58 -49.82
N PHE A 1003 21.92 -14.99 -48.56
CA PHE A 1003 22.02 -16.39 -48.19
C PHE A 1003 20.84 -17.17 -48.76
N ALA A 1004 20.97 -17.59 -50.01
CA ALA A 1004 19.88 -18.19 -50.78
C ALA A 1004 19.25 -19.42 -50.10
N THR A 1005 20.00 -20.13 -49.25
CA THR A 1005 19.49 -21.21 -48.40
C THR A 1005 18.48 -20.71 -47.37
N GLU A 1006 18.74 -19.60 -46.68
CA GLU A 1006 17.80 -19.02 -45.71
C GLU A 1006 16.63 -18.30 -46.42
N ALA A 1007 16.88 -17.68 -47.58
CA ALA A 1007 15.81 -17.20 -48.46
C ALA A 1007 14.85 -18.34 -48.85
N LYS A 1008 15.40 -19.51 -49.19
CA LYS A 1008 14.64 -20.74 -49.47
C LYS A 1008 13.88 -21.23 -48.23
N ARG A 1009 14.50 -21.17 -47.05
CA ARG A 1009 13.88 -21.59 -45.77
C ARG A 1009 12.66 -20.72 -45.45
N LEU A 1010 12.82 -19.40 -45.43
CA LEU A 1010 11.73 -18.46 -45.12
C LEU A 1010 10.56 -18.65 -46.10
N LEU A 1011 10.81 -18.64 -47.40
CA LEU A 1011 9.75 -18.79 -48.40
C LEU A 1011 9.07 -20.17 -48.34
N ASN A 1012 9.78 -21.25 -47.98
CA ASN A 1012 9.14 -22.54 -47.72
C ASN A 1012 8.28 -22.54 -46.46
N LEU A 1013 8.72 -21.90 -45.37
CA LEU A 1013 7.93 -21.80 -44.14
C LEU A 1013 6.63 -21.01 -44.37
N ILE A 1014 6.69 -19.87 -45.06
CA ILE A 1014 5.49 -19.10 -45.44
C ILE A 1014 4.55 -19.96 -46.32
N ARG A 1015 5.12 -20.70 -47.29
CA ARG A 1015 4.35 -21.61 -48.17
C ARG A 1015 3.71 -22.77 -47.42
N GLN A 1016 4.32 -23.27 -46.34
CA GLN A 1016 3.79 -24.34 -45.50
C GLN A 1016 2.69 -23.83 -44.56
N GLU A 1017 2.91 -22.68 -43.94
CA GLU A 1017 2.00 -22.06 -42.98
C GLU A 1017 0.69 -21.61 -43.65
N ASN A 1018 0.77 -20.96 -44.82
CA ASN A 1018 -0.41 -20.57 -45.59
C ASN A 1018 -0.23 -20.80 -47.11
N PRO A 1019 -0.44 -22.05 -47.59
CA PRO A 1019 -0.27 -22.39 -49.00
C PRO A 1019 -1.19 -21.59 -49.93
N ALA A 1020 -2.39 -21.23 -49.47
CA ALA A 1020 -3.38 -20.49 -50.26
C ALA A 1020 -2.98 -19.02 -50.44
N ALA A 1021 -2.57 -18.33 -49.38
CA ALA A 1021 -2.07 -16.96 -49.47
C ALA A 1021 -0.76 -16.90 -50.28
N PHE A 1022 0.14 -17.86 -50.08
CA PHE A 1022 1.37 -17.94 -50.88
C PHE A 1022 1.06 -18.09 -52.39
N ALA A 1023 0.14 -18.98 -52.75
CA ALA A 1023 -0.26 -19.18 -54.15
C ALA A 1023 -0.98 -17.95 -54.76
N ALA A 1024 -1.72 -17.19 -53.95
CA ALA A 1024 -2.35 -15.94 -54.40
C ALA A 1024 -1.34 -14.80 -54.63
N LEU A 1025 -0.25 -14.78 -53.86
CA LEU A 1025 0.82 -13.78 -53.97
C LEU A 1025 1.90 -14.14 -55.01
N ASP A 1026 2.05 -15.42 -55.37
CA ASP A 1026 3.04 -15.87 -56.34
C ASP A 1026 2.70 -15.51 -57.80
N THR A 1027 2.95 -14.25 -58.14
CA THR A 1027 2.78 -13.68 -59.48
C THR A 1027 3.96 -13.94 -60.44
N ALA A 1028 5.03 -14.62 -59.99
CA ALA A 1028 6.29 -14.72 -60.74
C ALA A 1028 6.93 -16.12 -60.77
N GLY A 1029 6.27 -17.15 -60.24
CA GLY A 1029 6.72 -18.54 -60.26
C GLY A 1029 7.70 -18.91 -59.15
N ILE A 1030 7.65 -18.23 -58.01
CA ILE A 1030 8.49 -18.48 -56.83
C ILE A 1030 8.21 -19.86 -56.23
N ALA A 1031 6.96 -20.34 -56.21
CA ALA A 1031 6.62 -21.70 -55.80
C ALA A 1031 7.29 -22.75 -56.69
N TYR A 1032 7.28 -22.52 -58.01
CA TYR A 1032 7.97 -23.39 -58.96
C TYR A 1032 9.49 -23.37 -58.76
N ASP A 1033 10.07 -22.18 -58.55
CA ASP A 1033 11.49 -22.02 -58.25
C ASP A 1033 11.89 -22.72 -56.94
N LEU A 1034 11.07 -22.68 -55.88
CA LEU A 1034 11.35 -23.36 -54.61
C LEU A 1034 11.59 -24.86 -54.79
N ASP A 1035 10.84 -25.48 -55.70
CA ASP A 1035 10.90 -26.93 -55.93
C ASP A 1035 11.93 -27.33 -57.01
N HIS A 1036 12.17 -26.47 -58.02
CA HIS A 1036 12.94 -26.83 -59.23
C HIS A 1036 14.25 -26.07 -59.44
N ALA A 1037 14.43 -24.87 -58.86
CA ALA A 1037 15.65 -24.10 -59.05
C ALA A 1037 16.78 -24.59 -58.14
N ASN A 1038 18.04 -24.45 -58.58
CA ASN A 1038 19.17 -24.61 -57.67
C ASN A 1038 19.33 -23.34 -56.81
N TRP A 1039 18.95 -23.42 -55.54
CA TRP A 1039 19.00 -22.24 -54.67
C TRP A 1039 20.42 -21.77 -54.35
N THR A 1040 21.46 -22.61 -54.42
CA THR A 1040 22.84 -22.12 -54.19
C THR A 1040 23.33 -21.11 -55.23
N THR A 1041 22.66 -21.03 -56.39
CA THR A 1041 22.87 -20.03 -57.46
C THR A 1041 21.57 -19.29 -57.82
N TYR A 1042 20.56 -19.32 -56.96
CA TYR A 1042 19.32 -18.58 -57.18
C TYR A 1042 19.52 -17.16 -56.70
N GLY A 1043 19.26 -16.17 -57.55
CA GLY A 1043 19.55 -14.77 -57.27
C GLY A 1043 20.97 -14.31 -57.63
N GLY A 1044 21.94 -15.20 -57.88
CA GLY A 1044 23.32 -14.85 -58.21
C GLY A 1044 24.03 -15.85 -59.15
N ASP A 1045 24.93 -15.36 -60.01
CA ASP A 1045 25.58 -16.15 -61.08
C ASP A 1045 26.78 -17.00 -60.64
N GLY A 1046 27.14 -16.97 -59.36
CA GLY A 1046 28.34 -17.64 -58.82
C GLY A 1046 29.66 -16.88 -59.02
N ASN A 1047 29.66 -15.79 -59.81
CA ASN A 1047 30.84 -14.94 -60.08
C ASN A 1047 30.74 -13.56 -59.39
N GLY A 1048 29.77 -13.37 -58.50
CA GLY A 1048 29.56 -12.12 -57.77
C GLY A 1048 28.54 -11.17 -58.41
N ASN A 1049 27.77 -11.59 -59.44
CA ASN A 1049 26.74 -10.75 -60.06
C ASN A 1049 25.32 -11.24 -59.69
N PRO A 1050 24.39 -10.36 -59.29
CA PRO A 1050 23.01 -10.75 -59.04
C PRO A 1050 22.24 -11.04 -60.33
N THR A 1051 21.56 -12.18 -60.39
CA THR A 1051 20.67 -12.59 -61.49
C THR A 1051 19.21 -12.14 -61.26
N ILE A 1052 18.80 -11.91 -60.01
CA ILE A 1052 17.52 -11.27 -59.68
C ILE A 1052 17.79 -9.80 -59.34
N LEU A 1053 17.26 -8.90 -60.16
CA LEU A 1053 17.43 -7.45 -59.98
C LEU A 1053 16.35 -6.87 -59.05
N LYS A 1054 16.70 -5.88 -58.22
CA LYS A 1054 15.73 -5.16 -57.37
C LYS A 1054 14.71 -4.47 -58.28
N GLY A 1055 13.41 -4.63 -57.98
CA GLY A 1055 12.31 -4.18 -58.85
C GLY A 1055 12.00 -5.07 -60.06
N SER A 1056 12.67 -6.21 -60.25
CA SER A 1056 12.23 -7.23 -61.21
C SER A 1056 10.95 -7.93 -60.74
N ALA A 1057 10.18 -8.54 -61.66
CA ALA A 1057 8.94 -9.24 -61.31
C ALA A 1057 9.12 -10.30 -60.21
N LYS A 1058 10.23 -11.05 -60.21
CA LYS A 1058 10.56 -12.00 -59.15
C LYS A 1058 10.89 -11.32 -57.82
N ALA A 1059 11.63 -10.20 -57.83
CA ALA A 1059 11.90 -9.43 -56.62
C ALA A 1059 10.63 -8.86 -56.00
N VAL A 1060 9.76 -8.24 -56.81
CA VAL A 1060 8.48 -7.66 -56.35
C VAL A 1060 7.54 -8.75 -55.80
N CYS A 1061 7.48 -9.90 -56.46
CA CYS A 1061 6.74 -11.06 -55.97
C CYS A 1061 7.26 -11.55 -54.60
N ILE A 1062 8.58 -11.71 -54.47
CA ILE A 1062 9.21 -12.10 -53.19
C ILE A 1062 8.91 -11.07 -52.09
N GLN A 1063 9.01 -9.76 -52.39
CA GLN A 1063 8.66 -8.69 -51.45
C GLN A 1063 7.22 -8.81 -50.96
N ALA A 1064 6.25 -8.99 -51.86
CA ALA A 1064 4.84 -9.15 -51.51
C ALA A 1064 4.57 -10.42 -50.66
N ILE A 1065 5.30 -11.52 -50.91
CA ILE A 1065 5.21 -12.74 -50.12
C ILE A 1065 5.75 -12.51 -48.69
N ILE A 1066 6.94 -11.92 -48.53
CA ILE A 1066 7.55 -11.72 -47.20
C ILE A 1066 6.90 -10.59 -46.39
N SER A 1067 6.32 -9.57 -47.05
CA SER A 1067 5.56 -8.51 -46.37
C SER A 1067 4.08 -8.85 -46.14
N SER A 1068 3.65 -10.08 -46.44
CA SER A 1068 2.31 -10.56 -46.08
C SER A 1068 2.20 -10.80 -44.57
N GLU A 1069 0.99 -10.88 -44.03
CA GLU A 1069 0.74 -11.19 -42.62
C GLU A 1069 1.46 -12.47 -42.17
N THR A 1070 1.33 -13.56 -42.93
CA THR A 1070 2.09 -14.80 -42.73
C THR A 1070 3.60 -14.60 -42.89
N GLY A 1071 4.03 -13.78 -43.85
CA GLY A 1071 5.45 -13.45 -44.06
C GLY A 1071 6.08 -12.69 -42.89
N ILE A 1072 5.35 -11.77 -42.27
CA ILE A 1072 5.75 -11.03 -41.08
C ILE A 1072 5.84 -11.97 -39.88
N ALA A 1073 4.79 -12.76 -39.63
CA ALA A 1073 4.74 -13.71 -38.51
C ALA A 1073 5.90 -14.72 -38.54
N ILE A 1074 6.21 -15.28 -39.72
CA ILE A 1074 7.34 -16.21 -39.88
C ILE A 1074 8.70 -15.50 -39.73
N GLN A 1075 8.84 -14.24 -40.17
CA GLN A 1075 10.07 -13.47 -39.96
C GLN A 1075 10.31 -13.19 -38.48
N ASN A 1076 9.29 -12.79 -37.72
CA ASN A 1076 9.39 -12.62 -36.27
C ASN A 1076 9.79 -13.93 -35.60
N ARG A 1077 9.06 -15.02 -35.84
CA ARG A 1077 9.37 -16.35 -35.30
C ARG A 1077 10.81 -16.79 -35.57
N LEU A 1078 11.36 -16.52 -36.75
CA LEU A 1078 12.75 -16.84 -37.08
C LEU A 1078 13.78 -15.95 -36.36
N VAL A 1079 13.45 -14.70 -36.06
CA VAL A 1079 14.26 -13.82 -35.20
C VAL A 1079 14.20 -14.29 -33.75
N ASP A 1080 13.01 -14.61 -33.25
CA ASP A 1080 12.77 -15.09 -31.88
C ASP A 1080 13.51 -16.43 -31.64
N GLU A 1081 13.32 -17.44 -32.51
CA GLU A 1081 14.08 -18.71 -32.54
C GLU A 1081 15.61 -18.46 -32.50
N GLN A 1082 16.08 -17.41 -33.18
CA GLN A 1082 17.49 -17.05 -33.24
C GLN A 1082 17.98 -16.36 -31.97
N MET A 1083 17.19 -15.47 -31.37
CA MET A 1083 17.52 -14.80 -30.12
C MET A 1083 17.53 -15.78 -28.94
N VAL A 1084 16.54 -16.70 -28.87
CA VAL A 1084 16.52 -17.80 -27.88
C VAL A 1084 17.82 -18.60 -27.96
N LYS A 1085 18.24 -18.96 -29.18
CA LYS A 1085 19.52 -19.65 -29.37
C LYS A 1085 20.72 -18.83 -28.89
N TYR A 1086 20.77 -17.54 -29.21
CA TYR A 1086 21.92 -16.69 -28.88
C TYR A 1086 22.03 -16.37 -27.38
N VAL A 1087 20.89 -16.19 -26.69
CA VAL A 1087 20.83 -16.05 -25.23
C VAL A 1087 21.30 -17.34 -24.54
N ASN A 1088 20.85 -18.51 -25.01
CA ASN A 1088 21.36 -19.79 -24.51
C ASN A 1088 22.86 -20.00 -24.78
N GLU A 1089 23.36 -19.58 -25.95
CA GLU A 1089 24.80 -19.58 -26.26
C GLU A 1089 25.59 -18.65 -25.32
N ALA A 1090 25.03 -17.51 -24.89
CA ALA A 1090 25.65 -16.61 -23.91
C ALA A 1090 25.62 -17.16 -22.48
N ALA A 1091 24.50 -17.77 -22.07
CA ALA A 1091 24.36 -18.44 -20.79
C ALA A 1091 25.38 -19.59 -20.63
N ALA A 1092 25.62 -20.36 -21.70
CA ALA A 1092 26.63 -21.40 -21.74
C ALA A 1092 28.09 -20.89 -21.59
N LEU A 1093 28.34 -19.60 -21.85
CA LEU A 1093 29.62 -18.92 -21.59
C LEU A 1093 29.72 -18.36 -20.16
N GLY A 1094 28.73 -18.60 -19.30
CA GLY A 1094 28.69 -18.16 -17.90
C GLY A 1094 28.08 -16.77 -17.68
N VAL A 1095 27.43 -16.18 -18.69
CA VAL A 1095 26.70 -14.92 -18.53
C VAL A 1095 25.36 -15.22 -17.85
N ILE A 1096 25.20 -14.81 -16.59
CA ILE A 1096 24.01 -15.14 -15.77
C ILE A 1096 22.93 -14.05 -15.75
N ASP A 1097 23.30 -12.80 -16.05
CA ASP A 1097 22.38 -11.66 -16.09
C ASP A 1097 21.63 -11.59 -17.42
N LEU A 1098 20.31 -11.43 -17.40
CA LEU A 1098 19.46 -11.47 -18.59
C LEU A 1098 19.77 -10.31 -19.56
N LYS A 1099 20.01 -9.10 -19.03
CA LYS A 1099 20.41 -7.93 -19.83
C LYS A 1099 21.76 -8.18 -20.52
N ALA A 1100 22.73 -8.74 -19.81
CA ALA A 1100 24.00 -9.17 -20.37
C ALA A 1100 23.87 -10.29 -21.42
N GLN A 1101 22.99 -11.28 -21.20
CA GLN A 1101 22.71 -12.36 -22.17
C GLN A 1101 22.09 -11.79 -23.47
N MET A 1102 21.12 -10.89 -23.36
CA MET A 1102 20.50 -10.20 -24.49
C MET A 1102 21.49 -9.28 -25.22
N PHE A 1103 22.36 -8.59 -24.49
CA PHE A 1103 23.44 -7.81 -25.10
C PHE A 1103 24.46 -8.70 -25.84
N CYS A 1104 24.81 -9.85 -25.26
CA CYS A 1104 25.58 -10.89 -25.94
C CYS A 1104 24.86 -11.42 -27.19
N ALA A 1105 23.53 -11.54 -27.19
CA ALA A 1105 22.76 -11.94 -28.37
C ALA A 1105 22.85 -10.91 -29.52
N ASN A 1106 22.87 -9.61 -29.22
CA ASN A 1106 23.18 -8.57 -30.21
C ASN A 1106 24.62 -8.68 -30.76
N ILE A 1107 25.63 -8.88 -29.90
CA ILE A 1107 27.03 -9.09 -30.34
C ILE A 1107 27.14 -10.35 -31.22
N ARG A 1108 26.43 -11.41 -30.83
CA ARG A 1108 26.35 -12.70 -31.52
C ARG A 1108 25.68 -12.60 -32.89
N HIS A 1109 24.71 -11.72 -33.03
CA HIS A 1109 24.05 -11.39 -34.29
C HIS A 1109 25.00 -10.60 -35.22
N LEU A 1110 25.65 -9.55 -34.71
CA LEU A 1110 26.54 -8.67 -35.48
C LEU A 1110 27.87 -9.33 -35.91
N GLY A 1111 28.50 -10.13 -35.03
CA GLY A 1111 29.86 -10.65 -35.22
C GLY A 1111 30.01 -12.18 -35.20
N GLY A 1112 28.92 -12.91 -35.01
CA GLY A 1112 28.96 -14.37 -34.88
C GLY A 1112 29.44 -14.88 -33.51
N TYR A 1113 29.45 -16.20 -33.33
CA TYR A 1113 29.78 -16.84 -32.04
C TYR A 1113 31.19 -16.50 -31.57
N SER A 1114 32.17 -16.48 -32.47
CA SER A 1114 33.56 -16.14 -32.14
C SER A 1114 33.71 -14.72 -31.61
N ALA A 1115 32.90 -13.75 -32.07
CA ALA A 1115 32.92 -12.40 -31.54
C ALA A 1115 32.31 -12.33 -30.13
N MET A 1116 31.19 -13.02 -29.89
CA MET A 1116 30.57 -13.11 -28.55
C MET A 1116 31.52 -13.78 -27.54
N SER A 1117 32.11 -14.93 -27.89
CA SER A 1117 33.11 -15.63 -27.06
C SER A 1117 34.30 -14.72 -26.74
N TRP A 1118 34.87 -14.07 -27.76
CA TRP A 1118 35.97 -13.12 -27.58
C TRP A 1118 35.64 -11.96 -26.65
N VAL A 1119 34.42 -11.40 -26.69
CA VAL A 1119 34.01 -10.33 -25.77
C VAL A 1119 33.90 -10.84 -24.32
N VAL A 1120 33.31 -12.02 -24.11
CA VAL A 1120 33.23 -12.66 -22.79
C VAL A 1120 34.64 -12.94 -22.25
N GLU A 1121 35.53 -13.50 -23.08
CA GLU A 1121 36.93 -13.76 -22.75
C GLU A 1121 37.69 -12.47 -22.38
N CYS A 1122 37.48 -11.35 -23.11
CA CYS A 1122 38.08 -10.05 -22.76
C CYS A 1122 37.56 -9.52 -21.42
N CYS A 1123 36.26 -9.64 -21.15
CA CYS A 1123 35.66 -9.21 -19.88
C CYS A 1123 36.18 -10.04 -18.68
N GLN A 1124 36.36 -11.35 -18.88
CA GLN A 1124 36.97 -12.26 -17.90
C GLN A 1124 38.46 -11.97 -17.70
N ALA A 1125 39.21 -11.68 -18.77
CA ALA A 1125 40.63 -11.31 -18.71
C ALA A 1125 40.85 -9.98 -17.96
N ASP A 1126 39.90 -9.04 -18.05
CA ASP A 1126 39.86 -7.81 -17.26
C ASP A 1126 39.48 -8.04 -15.78
N GLY A 1127 39.10 -9.26 -15.40
CA GLY A 1127 38.66 -9.60 -14.03
C GLY A 1127 37.30 -9.02 -13.65
N LYS A 1128 36.46 -8.64 -14.62
CA LYS A 1128 35.15 -8.01 -14.41
C LYS A 1128 34.02 -9.04 -14.36
N ALA A 1129 32.95 -8.71 -13.63
CA ALA A 1129 31.71 -9.47 -13.67
C ALA A 1129 31.03 -9.33 -15.05
N LEU A 1130 30.38 -10.41 -15.53
CA LEU A 1130 29.73 -10.47 -16.85
C LEU A 1130 28.38 -9.73 -16.87
N THR A 1131 28.41 -8.42 -16.61
CA THR A 1131 27.27 -7.50 -16.79
C THR A 1131 27.33 -6.82 -18.15
N MET A 1132 26.20 -6.28 -18.61
CA MET A 1132 26.07 -5.59 -19.89
C MET A 1132 27.11 -4.46 -20.07
N GLU A 1133 27.29 -3.60 -19.06
CA GLU A 1133 28.22 -2.47 -19.07
C GLU A 1133 29.69 -2.91 -19.13
N ASN A 1134 30.01 -4.00 -18.42
CA ASN A 1134 31.36 -4.56 -18.39
C ASN A 1134 31.71 -5.25 -19.71
N LEU A 1135 30.76 -5.97 -20.31
CA LEU A 1135 30.90 -6.57 -21.65
C LEU A 1135 31.12 -5.49 -22.71
N TRP A 1136 30.30 -4.43 -22.70
CA TRP A 1136 30.45 -3.27 -23.60
C TRP A 1136 31.83 -2.61 -23.45
N THR A 1137 32.23 -2.29 -22.22
CA THR A 1137 33.50 -1.62 -21.93
C THR A 1137 34.69 -2.47 -22.37
N SER A 1138 34.69 -3.77 -22.03
CA SER A 1138 35.81 -4.67 -22.34
C SER A 1138 35.89 -4.97 -23.85
N MET A 1139 34.76 -5.16 -24.54
CA MET A 1139 34.72 -5.25 -26.01
C MET A 1139 35.35 -4.03 -26.67
N ARG A 1140 34.95 -2.84 -26.23
CA ARG A 1140 35.43 -1.58 -26.79
C ARG A 1140 36.92 -1.44 -26.54
N ASP A 1141 37.38 -1.63 -25.31
CA ASP A 1141 38.75 -1.31 -24.91
C ASP A 1141 39.78 -2.31 -25.49
N HIS A 1142 39.40 -3.58 -25.68
CA HIS A 1142 40.24 -4.59 -26.37
C HIS A 1142 40.18 -4.54 -27.91
N THR A 1143 39.35 -3.69 -28.52
CA THR A 1143 39.30 -3.57 -30.00
C THR A 1143 40.54 -2.84 -30.56
N PRO A 1144 41.44 -3.51 -31.30
CA PRO A 1144 42.76 -2.94 -31.63
C PRO A 1144 42.75 -1.88 -32.74
N ASN A 1145 41.70 -1.84 -33.56
CA ASN A 1145 41.51 -0.85 -34.62
C ASN A 1145 40.08 -0.29 -34.55
N LYS A 1146 39.97 0.96 -34.08
CA LYS A 1146 38.70 1.66 -33.85
C LYS A 1146 37.95 2.02 -35.13
N ASP A 1147 38.67 2.22 -36.23
CA ASP A 1147 38.13 2.48 -37.57
C ASP A 1147 37.84 1.19 -38.35
N GLY A 1148 38.00 0.02 -37.71
CA GLY A 1148 37.92 -1.30 -38.33
C GLY A 1148 36.50 -1.89 -38.44
N ASN A 1149 36.46 -3.17 -38.83
CA ASN A 1149 35.21 -3.95 -38.93
C ASN A 1149 34.92 -4.82 -37.69
N GLY A 1150 35.65 -4.66 -36.59
CA GLY A 1150 35.40 -5.40 -35.35
C GLY A 1150 34.13 -4.91 -34.64
N VAL A 1151 33.47 -5.79 -33.87
CA VAL A 1151 32.20 -5.47 -33.18
C VAL A 1151 32.29 -4.31 -32.19
N GLY A 1152 33.46 -4.05 -31.61
CA GLY A 1152 33.74 -2.89 -30.73
C GLY A 1152 34.33 -1.66 -31.42
N ALA A 1153 34.31 -1.60 -32.75
CA ALA A 1153 34.74 -0.44 -33.53
C ALA A 1153 33.77 0.74 -33.40
N ASP A 1154 34.27 1.97 -33.55
CA ASP A 1154 33.50 3.19 -33.24
C ASP A 1154 32.28 3.37 -34.15
N LYS A 1155 32.31 2.82 -35.37
CA LYS A 1155 31.16 2.80 -36.30
C LYS A 1155 29.95 1.99 -35.78
N TYR A 1156 30.13 1.09 -34.82
CA TYR A 1156 29.04 0.34 -34.17
C TYR A 1156 28.63 0.93 -32.82
N LYS A 1157 29.36 1.94 -32.30
CA LYS A 1157 29.16 2.50 -30.96
C LYS A 1157 27.72 2.94 -30.70
N SER A 1158 27.14 3.74 -31.61
CA SER A 1158 25.76 4.23 -31.46
C SER A 1158 24.72 3.11 -31.47
N ARG A 1159 24.98 1.98 -32.16
CA ARG A 1159 24.10 0.81 -32.13
C ARG A 1159 24.12 0.17 -30.75
N HIS A 1160 25.30 -0.14 -30.22
CA HIS A 1160 25.44 -0.75 -28.89
C HIS A 1160 24.88 0.14 -27.77
N GLU A 1161 25.12 1.45 -27.83
CA GLU A 1161 24.55 2.42 -26.88
C GLU A 1161 23.00 2.43 -26.93
N LYS A 1162 22.40 2.27 -28.12
CA LYS A 1162 20.94 2.14 -28.27
C LYS A 1162 20.40 0.80 -27.74
N VAL A 1163 21.09 -0.32 -28.00
CA VAL A 1163 20.75 -1.63 -27.42
C VAL A 1163 20.74 -1.55 -25.90
N MET A 1164 21.82 -1.07 -25.29
CA MET A 1164 21.92 -0.96 -23.82
C MET A 1164 20.85 -0.03 -23.24
N MET A 1165 20.57 1.10 -23.89
CA MET A 1165 19.51 2.02 -23.47
C MET A 1165 18.13 1.37 -23.47
N TRP A 1166 17.81 0.53 -24.46
CA TRP A 1166 16.53 -0.17 -24.53
C TRP A 1166 16.45 -1.39 -23.60
N LEU A 1167 17.54 -2.14 -23.43
CA LEU A 1167 17.59 -3.23 -22.44
C LEU A 1167 17.45 -2.70 -21.01
N ASN A 1168 17.95 -1.50 -20.71
CA ASN A 1168 17.73 -0.84 -19.40
C ASN A 1168 16.37 -0.13 -19.27
N LEU A 1169 15.57 -0.05 -20.34
CA LEU A 1169 14.25 0.62 -20.33
C LEU A 1169 13.07 -0.37 -20.42
N TYR A 1170 13.30 -1.54 -21.01
CA TYR A 1170 12.25 -2.53 -21.31
C TYR A 1170 12.54 -3.93 -20.73
N ILE A 1171 13.60 -4.09 -19.95
CA ILE A 1171 13.85 -5.26 -19.12
C ILE A 1171 14.20 -4.69 -17.74
N ASP A 1172 13.70 -5.29 -16.66
CA ASP A 1172 13.96 -4.88 -15.28
C ASP A 1172 14.80 -5.92 -14.53
#